data_AF-A0A1G7MMT7-F1
#
_entry.id   AF-A0A1G7MMT7-F1
#
_cell.length_a   1.000
_cell.length_b   1.000
_cell.length_c   1.000
_cell.angle_alpha   90.00
_cell.angle_beta   90.00
_cell.angle_gamma   90.00
#
_symmetry.space_group_name_H-M   'P 1'
#
loop_
_entity.id
_entity.type
_entity.pdbx_description
1 polymer ?
#
loop_
_entity_poly.entity_id
_entity_poly.type
_entity_poly.pdbx_seq_one_letter_code
_entity_poly.pdbx_strand_id
1 'polypeptide(L)'
;MPHFIRTILQAWAERRRTRRRRANLHAGQRGPAVRLVSSRREPAGTTTATATATAATATATATAATATATATAAPDNAAGPAARGGTLRSRDEHARQDGRSAGAVGPRTSRVAWITAVGVVLAAGGGALIAGHARHLAATTASTPQSAANIRAANAYQSVLPGISFRVPAETGISASLHPGGVLLIASGLQAAPPVRVDLCSQLRSPTDTRLLPLRIGYRFDDVKRWVKRNEEANVQISLRNVLLVADRNNGADAMPEVQIEGMARGDFSDPLSEPLQLSWHARQGDARWLSDASFGQIEQGSSGQVALRQQGWLLWGANAALRIERRSNAMCPQAGELVVQIYRPAAPSATRAPAGQVAALVTAFPARGRAVNAYLAAGDYQVPAGAAGALEDQALFEQLQAQGLMRLNPSGAIDIAPRDLPQWQAAHASERAAELGNWKQVQPGPATQKLFKRLYYQADGAYVRQQIDIYNSERRLLAWRIKGPADLPLDWSATTADNAGNGNAPVIIATTSQMPVAASRLFASLPQGWQPWTRIARWPQATEIMGGRPNVRLTLNLPRAANGGEILHMLVAGRVAAAGINGASAQLTPACTGRACANSSDVQQITLTLQAGVRTIRLDLQPLDFNTPEDQKYRHLRVVGGHLIWQPLAQSDNVSARRNMPSAVQLQDRNGTTLWTDGAPSESATEAGLAPLLGISSEHANSVTGMLARLPAPAGTVNAVLTLDLPLQALSQRVLDCVAMHRGRWQDGRCTGSQPAPEGRHAGMVILDTETGDILAATGAGAGDVNAANWAEVRDFDRTSPARSPLRLPALQHDGGAHQSPGSTFKVISALGLELAAQNDQQIDALLSGMPLPAINRLAAQRGYGFQTDAASYPMNPRLAHITNYREQSLDRRAQEGRLGLAQALTYSLNTWFAWSSELSDRSLFGRPDGGAPDVQALDADALDSVRPIVAAARRLGFEQTLRLDGGLLPADFNWRTWDALQATPARIDPIHTRHELRQMAIGLRMQVTPLQMALASAAVGQGRVVAPRMLLSLDGASAGVPTAPPLGIRLDRIKAGMKGVVDVGTGAGAFRGASLAAVRAGLYGKTGTAPSGEDTATVWFTGWLEPGSLPGQRHRLAMAAFVSHSDATGGEHAAPVIAAILSTLAAQNGEQKGK
;
A
#
# COMPACT_ATOMS: atom_id res chain seq x y z
N MET A 1 -24.68 -16.04 58.89
CA MET A 1 -24.92 -17.33 58.21
C MET A 1 -24.29 -17.30 56.83
N PRO A 2 -23.51 -18.32 56.42
CA PRO A 2 -22.11 -18.02 56.09
C PRO A 2 -21.70 -18.29 54.64
N HIS A 3 -20.56 -17.68 54.30
CA HIS A 3 -19.73 -17.78 53.10
C HIS A 3 -19.54 -19.21 52.54
N PHE A 4 -19.73 -20.23 53.37
CA PHE A 4 -19.66 -21.66 53.03
C PHE A 4 -20.73 -22.11 52.02
N ILE A 5 -21.96 -21.57 52.09
CA ILE A 5 -23.04 -21.87 51.14
C ILE A 5 -22.73 -21.27 49.76
N ARG A 6 -22.07 -20.10 49.72
CA ARG A 6 -21.68 -19.41 48.48
C ARG A 6 -20.62 -20.21 47.71
N THR A 7 -19.64 -20.76 48.42
CA THR A 7 -18.59 -21.62 47.84
C THR A 7 -19.15 -22.95 47.33
N ILE A 8 -20.12 -23.55 48.04
CA ILE A 8 -20.79 -24.79 47.60
C ILE A 8 -21.65 -24.55 46.36
N LEU A 9 -22.42 -23.46 46.32
CA LEU A 9 -23.25 -23.12 45.14
C LEU A 9 -22.39 -22.76 43.92
N GLN A 10 -21.23 -22.12 44.13
CA GLN A 10 -20.28 -21.80 43.06
C GLN A 10 -19.59 -23.05 42.52
N ALA A 11 -19.16 -23.98 43.40
CA ALA A 11 -18.62 -25.28 43.01
C ALA A 11 -19.67 -26.17 42.30
N TRP A 12 -20.95 -26.06 42.67
CA TRP A 12 -22.04 -26.79 42.02
C TRP A 12 -22.37 -26.22 40.63
N ALA A 13 -22.33 -24.89 40.50
CA ALA A 13 -22.49 -24.20 39.22
C ALA A 13 -21.33 -24.51 38.25
N GLU A 14 -20.09 -24.57 38.75
CA GLU A 14 -18.93 -24.97 37.96
C GLU A 14 -19.01 -26.43 37.53
N ARG A 15 -19.35 -27.37 38.44
CA ARG A 15 -19.57 -28.79 38.07
C ARG A 15 -20.66 -28.96 37.00
N ARG A 16 -21.74 -28.17 37.02
CA ARG A 16 -22.76 -28.17 35.96
C ARG A 16 -22.22 -27.66 34.62
N ARG A 17 -21.38 -26.62 34.62
CA ARG A 17 -20.72 -26.10 33.40
C ARG A 17 -19.73 -27.11 32.82
N THR A 18 -18.96 -27.81 33.65
CA THR A 18 -18.01 -28.84 33.21
C THR A 18 -18.74 -30.06 32.65
N ARG A 19 -19.87 -30.47 33.23
CA ARG A 19 -20.73 -31.55 32.69
C ARG A 19 -21.36 -31.18 31.34
N ARG A 20 -21.82 -29.93 31.16
CA ARG A 20 -22.32 -29.44 29.86
C ARG A 20 -21.22 -29.36 28.79
N ARG A 21 -20.00 -28.93 29.16
CA ARG A 21 -18.84 -28.95 28.26
C ARG A 21 -18.44 -30.38 27.85
N ARG A 22 -18.43 -31.34 28.78
CA ARG A 22 -18.18 -32.77 28.46
C ARG A 22 -19.26 -33.39 27.58
N ALA A 23 -20.54 -33.06 27.81
CA ALA A 23 -21.63 -33.55 26.97
C ALA A 23 -21.55 -33.01 25.53
N ASN A 24 -21.19 -31.74 25.35
CA ASN A 24 -21.00 -31.14 24.03
C ASN A 24 -19.74 -31.68 23.31
N LEU A 25 -18.69 -32.04 24.05
CA LEU A 25 -17.49 -32.68 23.49
C LEU A 25 -17.75 -34.14 23.06
N HIS A 26 -18.60 -34.89 23.78
CA HIS A 26 -18.98 -36.25 23.40
C HIS A 26 -20.02 -36.32 22.27
N ALA A 27 -20.81 -35.27 22.05
CA ALA A 27 -21.76 -35.19 20.94
C ALA A 27 -21.09 -34.89 19.58
N GLY A 28 -19.88 -34.32 19.58
CA GLY A 28 -19.12 -33.99 18.36
C GLY A 28 -18.20 -35.08 17.81
N GLN A 29 -18.08 -36.25 18.48
CA GLN A 29 -17.11 -37.30 18.13
C GLN A 29 -17.72 -38.61 17.60
N ARG A 30 -18.93 -38.59 17.02
CA ARG A 30 -19.52 -39.78 16.38
C ARG A 30 -19.64 -39.62 14.86
N GLY A 31 -18.60 -40.06 14.16
CA GLY A 31 -18.51 -40.39 12.72
C GLY A 31 -17.40 -41.44 12.54
N PRO A 32 -17.46 -42.35 11.55
CA PRO A 32 -17.20 -43.77 11.75
C PRO A 32 -15.72 -44.16 11.90
N ALA A 33 -15.48 -45.13 12.78
CA ALA A 33 -14.18 -45.70 13.09
C ALA A 33 -13.71 -46.69 12.01
N VAL A 34 -12.54 -46.43 11.42
CA VAL A 34 -11.76 -47.41 10.67
C VAL A 34 -10.80 -48.09 11.64
N ARG A 35 -10.84 -49.43 11.65
CA ARG A 35 -10.08 -50.30 12.54
C ARG A 35 -8.74 -50.63 11.88
N LEU A 36 -7.62 -50.14 12.43
CA LEU A 36 -6.28 -50.57 12.04
C LEU A 36 -5.70 -51.53 13.11
N VAL A 37 -5.31 -52.70 12.64
CA VAL A 37 -4.67 -53.79 13.38
C VAL A 37 -3.22 -53.43 13.65
N SER A 38 -2.73 -53.74 14.85
CA SER A 38 -1.33 -53.58 15.24
C SER A 38 -0.47 -54.76 14.80
N SER A 39 0.78 -54.51 14.42
CA SER A 39 1.87 -55.43 14.76
C SER A 39 3.19 -54.68 14.95
N ARG A 40 3.82 -54.95 16.08
CA ARG A 40 5.14 -54.49 16.53
C ARG A 40 6.30 -55.16 15.77
N ARG A 41 7.46 -54.50 15.91
CA ARG A 41 8.85 -54.99 16.03
C ARG A 41 9.76 -55.00 14.78
N GLU A 42 10.68 -54.03 14.81
CA GLU A 42 12.12 -54.03 14.42
C GLU A 42 12.92 -55.34 14.66
N PRO A 43 14.22 -55.46 14.25
CA PRO A 43 15.09 -54.61 13.39
C PRO A 43 16.04 -55.36 12.39
N ALA A 44 16.83 -54.56 11.65
CA ALA A 44 18.22 -54.79 11.17
C ALA A 44 18.50 -55.60 9.88
N GLY A 45 19.47 -55.10 9.08
CA GLY A 45 20.29 -55.94 8.19
C GLY A 45 20.63 -55.39 6.80
N THR A 46 21.65 -54.53 6.73
CA THR A 46 22.77 -54.48 5.76
C THR A 46 22.69 -55.04 4.31
N THR A 47 23.40 -54.28 3.45
CA THR A 47 24.33 -54.66 2.35
C THR A 47 23.84 -54.87 0.91
N THR A 48 24.46 -54.05 0.02
CA THR A 48 25.00 -54.35 -1.33
C THR A 48 24.03 -54.79 -2.43
N ALA A 49 24.22 -54.57 -3.72
CA ALA A 49 25.05 -53.76 -4.61
C ALA A 49 24.65 -54.25 -6.02
N THR A 50 24.92 -53.46 -7.07
CA THR A 50 25.00 -53.87 -8.49
C THR A 50 23.71 -54.38 -9.15
N ALA A 51 23.49 -54.28 -10.46
CA ALA A 51 23.98 -53.48 -11.58
C ALA A 51 23.16 -53.99 -12.79
N THR A 52 23.20 -53.23 -13.90
CA THR A 52 22.94 -53.68 -15.29
C THR A 52 21.51 -54.12 -15.64
N ALA A 53 20.81 -53.62 -16.64
CA ALA A 53 21.08 -53.10 -17.99
C ALA A 53 20.20 -53.91 -18.97
N THR A 54 19.97 -53.33 -20.14
CA THR A 54 19.36 -53.89 -21.36
C THR A 54 17.83 -53.88 -21.39
N ALA A 55 17.13 -53.06 -22.20
CA ALA A 55 17.22 -52.68 -23.62
C ALA A 55 16.31 -53.54 -24.53
N ALA A 56 15.86 -52.87 -25.61
CA ALA A 56 15.33 -53.40 -26.86
C ALA A 56 13.83 -53.78 -26.87
N THR A 57 12.96 -52.90 -27.38
CA THR A 57 12.46 -52.82 -28.78
C THR A 57 11.63 -54.01 -29.24
N ALA A 58 10.37 -53.77 -29.63
CA ALA A 58 9.95 -53.87 -31.04
C ALA A 58 8.47 -53.51 -31.21
N THR A 59 8.26 -52.54 -32.09
CA THR A 59 7.10 -52.26 -32.93
C THR A 59 6.35 -53.46 -33.47
N ALA A 60 5.01 -53.36 -33.55
CA ALA A 60 4.24 -53.85 -34.69
C ALA A 60 2.92 -53.08 -34.85
N THR A 61 2.85 -52.32 -35.93
CA THR A 61 1.69 -51.72 -36.59
C THR A 61 0.72 -52.78 -37.14
N ALA A 62 -0.59 -52.53 -37.11
CA ALA A 62 -1.51 -52.96 -38.17
C ALA A 62 -2.79 -52.11 -38.22
N THR A 63 -2.99 -51.53 -39.40
CA THR A 63 -4.10 -50.75 -39.96
C THR A 63 -5.30 -51.60 -40.39
N ALA A 64 -6.51 -51.02 -40.37
CA ALA A 64 -7.59 -51.08 -41.39
C ALA A 64 -8.93 -50.63 -40.73
N ALA A 65 -9.60 -49.52 -41.09
CA ALA A 65 -10.23 -49.10 -42.35
C ALA A 65 -11.68 -49.61 -42.57
N THR A 66 -12.64 -48.66 -42.40
CA THR A 66 -13.82 -48.33 -43.24
C THR A 66 -14.99 -49.31 -43.50
N ALA A 67 -16.23 -48.85 -43.21
CA ALA A 67 -17.38 -48.67 -44.13
C ALA A 67 -18.65 -48.22 -43.33
N THR A 68 -19.18 -46.99 -43.39
CA THR A 68 -20.15 -46.33 -44.32
C THR A 68 -21.57 -46.91 -44.48
N ALA A 69 -22.56 -45.98 -44.39
CA ALA A 69 -23.89 -45.87 -45.07
C ALA A 69 -25.10 -45.77 -44.09
N THR A 70 -25.69 -44.58 -43.80
CA THR A 70 -26.79 -43.82 -44.51
C THR A 70 -28.16 -44.55 -44.49
N ALA A 71 -29.36 -43.98 -44.32
CA ALA A 71 -29.95 -42.66 -44.61
C ALA A 71 -31.35 -42.57 -43.91
N THR A 72 -31.79 -41.44 -43.31
CA THR A 72 -32.72 -40.38 -43.82
C THR A 72 -34.23 -40.52 -43.52
N ALA A 73 -34.78 -39.36 -43.09
CA ALA A 73 -36.05 -38.72 -43.49
C ALA A 73 -37.21 -38.62 -42.47
N ALA A 74 -37.59 -37.36 -42.22
CA ALA A 74 -38.75 -36.78 -41.53
C ALA A 74 -40.01 -36.79 -42.48
N PRO A 75 -41.13 -36.02 -42.33
CA PRO A 75 -41.44 -34.91 -41.39
C PRO A 75 -42.93 -34.70 -40.95
N ASP A 76 -43.11 -33.68 -40.09
CA ASP A 76 -44.15 -32.62 -40.02
C ASP A 76 -45.68 -32.87 -39.93
N ASN A 77 -46.31 -32.28 -38.89
CA ASN A 77 -47.12 -31.03 -38.93
C ASN A 77 -48.39 -30.97 -38.04
N ALA A 78 -48.52 -29.81 -37.38
CA ALA A 78 -49.72 -28.97 -37.15
C ALA A 78 -50.81 -29.30 -36.10
N ALA A 79 -50.77 -28.50 -35.02
CA ALA A 79 -51.75 -27.50 -34.58
C ALA A 79 -53.24 -27.86 -34.27
N GLY A 80 -53.66 -27.49 -33.05
CA GLY A 80 -54.94 -26.79 -32.80
C GLY A 80 -56.04 -27.56 -32.03
N PRO A 81 -57.05 -26.87 -31.49
CA PRO A 81 -57.07 -26.57 -30.05
C PRO A 81 -58.41 -26.82 -29.31
N ALA A 82 -58.39 -26.49 -28.01
CA ALA A 82 -59.46 -25.86 -27.22
C ALA A 82 -60.61 -26.68 -26.56
N ALA A 83 -60.64 -26.49 -25.23
CA ALA A 83 -61.79 -26.05 -24.41
C ALA A 83 -62.84 -27.04 -23.86
N ARG A 84 -62.83 -27.07 -22.52
CA ARG A 84 -63.95 -26.97 -21.55
C ARG A 84 -65.07 -28.02 -21.57
N GLY A 85 -65.29 -28.63 -20.40
CA GLY A 85 -66.64 -29.04 -19.99
C GLY A 85 -66.72 -30.08 -18.88
N GLY A 86 -66.87 -29.62 -17.64
CA GLY A 86 -67.90 -30.09 -16.69
C GLY A 86 -68.08 -31.59 -16.38
N THR A 87 -67.63 -31.94 -15.17
CA THR A 87 -68.46 -32.52 -14.08
C THR A 87 -69.27 -33.82 -14.25
N LEU A 88 -69.10 -34.65 -13.20
CA LEU A 88 -70.07 -35.52 -12.51
C LEU A 88 -70.08 -37.03 -12.81
N ARG A 89 -69.80 -37.75 -11.69
CA ARG A 89 -70.49 -38.94 -11.18
C ARG A 89 -70.28 -40.32 -11.84
N SER A 90 -69.57 -41.13 -11.06
CA SER A 90 -70.08 -42.31 -10.33
C SER A 90 -69.88 -43.70 -10.93
N ARG A 91 -69.61 -44.62 -9.98
CA ARG A 91 -69.79 -46.08 -9.96
C ARG A 91 -68.68 -46.90 -10.61
N ASP A 92 -67.92 -47.62 -9.77
CA ASP A 92 -68.20 -48.97 -9.18
C ASP A 92 -67.74 -50.03 -10.20
N GLU A 93 -66.77 -50.87 -9.89
CA GLU A 93 -66.89 -52.27 -9.44
C GLU A 93 -65.59 -52.95 -9.99
N HIS A 94 -64.99 -54.03 -9.51
CA HIS A 94 -65.25 -55.06 -8.52
C HIS A 94 -63.97 -55.92 -8.46
N ALA A 95 -63.69 -56.57 -7.33
CA ALA A 95 -63.24 -57.97 -7.20
C ALA A 95 -62.73 -58.19 -5.76
N ARG A 96 -63.52 -58.82 -4.87
CA ARG A 96 -63.66 -60.28 -4.66
C ARG A 96 -62.39 -60.92 -4.06
N GLN A 97 -62.43 -61.81 -3.08
CA GLN A 97 -63.42 -62.29 -2.11
C GLN A 97 -62.68 -63.29 -1.17
N ASP A 98 -63.39 -63.77 -0.14
CA ASP A 98 -63.10 -64.92 0.75
C ASP A 98 -62.30 -64.62 2.05
N GLY A 99 -62.75 -64.97 3.26
CA GLY A 99 -64.00 -65.58 3.72
C GLY A 99 -63.88 -66.08 5.17
N ARG A 100 -64.96 -65.88 5.96
CA ARG A 100 -65.35 -66.56 7.23
C ARG A 100 -64.52 -66.29 8.51
N SER A 101 -65.04 -66.19 9.73
CA SER A 101 -66.41 -66.12 10.32
C SER A 101 -66.28 -65.97 11.86
N ALA A 102 -67.36 -65.49 12.51
CA ALA A 102 -67.63 -65.34 13.96
C ALA A 102 -67.04 -64.07 14.62
N GLY A 103 -67.76 -63.26 15.39
CA GLY A 103 -69.11 -63.34 15.95
C GLY A 103 -69.11 -62.65 17.33
N ALA A 104 -69.74 -61.47 17.40
CA ALA A 104 -70.24 -60.73 18.57
C ALA A 104 -69.28 -60.27 19.70
N VAL A 105 -69.28 -58.94 19.98
CA VAL A 105 -69.78 -58.26 21.20
C VAL A 105 -69.41 -56.77 21.12
N GLY A 106 -70.38 -55.89 21.38
CA GLY A 106 -70.27 -54.43 21.27
C GLY A 106 -69.63 -53.73 22.49
N PRO A 107 -69.91 -52.44 22.71
CA PRO A 107 -68.99 -51.35 22.35
C PRO A 107 -68.48 -50.59 23.59
N ARG A 108 -67.32 -49.94 23.47
CA ARG A 108 -66.94 -48.77 24.30
C ARG A 108 -65.59 -48.22 23.85
N THR A 109 -65.58 -47.02 23.25
CA THR A 109 -64.60 -45.93 23.49
C THR A 109 -64.82 -44.76 22.51
N SER A 110 -65.85 -43.95 22.72
CA SER A 110 -66.12 -42.71 21.97
C SER A 110 -65.53 -41.46 22.64
N ARG A 111 -64.25 -41.48 23.03
CA ARG A 111 -63.55 -40.27 23.53
C ARG A 111 -62.12 -40.08 23.00
N VAL A 112 -61.48 -41.12 22.46
CA VAL A 112 -60.11 -41.02 21.92
C VAL A 112 -60.10 -40.51 20.47
N ALA A 113 -61.13 -40.82 19.68
CA ALA A 113 -61.23 -40.42 18.25
C ALA A 113 -61.40 -38.91 18.04
N TRP A 114 -62.07 -38.19 18.96
CA TRP A 114 -62.26 -36.74 18.84
C TRP A 114 -60.99 -35.95 19.17
N ILE A 115 -60.17 -36.45 20.10
CA ILE A 115 -58.90 -35.80 20.46
C ILE A 115 -57.86 -36.00 19.34
N THR A 116 -57.86 -37.16 18.70
CA THR A 116 -56.99 -37.42 17.53
C THR A 116 -57.41 -36.61 16.31
N ALA A 117 -58.71 -36.47 16.04
CA ALA A 117 -59.20 -35.64 14.94
C ALA A 117 -58.85 -34.15 15.13
N VAL A 118 -59.04 -33.60 16.33
CA VAL A 118 -58.67 -32.20 16.64
C VAL A 118 -57.15 -32.01 16.60
N GLY A 119 -56.38 -33.00 17.08
CA GLY A 119 -54.92 -32.99 16.99
C GLY A 119 -54.41 -32.98 15.54
N VAL A 120 -55.04 -33.74 14.64
CA VAL A 120 -54.69 -33.76 13.21
C VAL A 120 -55.07 -32.46 12.51
N VAL A 121 -56.21 -31.86 12.84
CA VAL A 121 -56.63 -30.56 12.27
C VAL A 121 -55.72 -29.42 12.76
N LEU A 122 -55.33 -29.42 14.04
CA LEU A 122 -54.38 -28.44 14.58
C LEU A 122 -52.96 -28.65 14.03
N ALA A 123 -52.53 -29.90 13.82
CA ALA A 123 -51.25 -30.21 13.20
C ALA A 123 -51.22 -29.84 11.71
N ALA A 124 -52.32 -30.06 10.97
CA ALA A 124 -52.45 -29.66 9.57
C ALA A 124 -52.57 -28.14 9.43
N GLY A 125 -53.33 -27.47 10.30
CA GLY A 125 -53.43 -26.01 10.35
C GLY A 125 -52.13 -25.34 10.76
N GLY A 126 -51.43 -25.89 11.76
CA GLY A 126 -50.09 -25.48 12.15
C GLY A 126 -49.07 -25.72 11.06
N GLY A 127 -49.13 -26.87 10.37
CA GLY A 127 -48.29 -27.19 9.22
C GLY A 127 -48.52 -26.26 8.03
N ALA A 128 -49.76 -25.88 7.75
CA ALA A 128 -50.11 -24.94 6.69
C ALA A 128 -49.70 -23.50 7.04
N LEU A 129 -49.83 -23.09 8.31
CA LEU A 129 -49.32 -21.80 8.80
C LEU A 129 -47.79 -21.74 8.78
N ILE A 130 -47.11 -22.81 9.18
CA ILE A 130 -45.64 -22.90 9.12
C ILE A 130 -45.16 -22.95 7.68
N ALA A 131 -45.82 -23.69 6.79
CA ALA A 131 -45.48 -23.72 5.37
C ALA A 131 -45.80 -22.40 4.66
N GLY A 132 -46.89 -21.73 5.05
CA GLY A 132 -47.26 -20.39 4.59
C GLY A 132 -46.28 -19.33 5.05
N HIS A 133 -45.88 -19.35 6.33
CA HIS A 133 -44.82 -18.47 6.85
C HIS A 133 -43.45 -18.81 6.26
N ALA A 134 -43.13 -20.09 6.05
CA ALA A 134 -41.87 -20.50 5.41
C ALA A 134 -41.83 -20.11 3.93
N ARG A 135 -42.95 -20.15 3.20
CA ARG A 135 -43.04 -19.64 1.82
C ARG A 135 -43.04 -18.12 1.75
N HIS A 136 -43.65 -17.43 2.70
CA HIS A 136 -43.61 -15.96 2.78
C HIS A 136 -42.21 -15.48 3.21
N LEU A 137 -41.55 -16.17 4.14
CA LEU A 137 -40.16 -15.93 4.50
C LEU A 137 -39.25 -16.27 3.32
N ALA A 138 -39.46 -17.39 2.61
CA ALA A 138 -38.67 -17.72 1.41
C ALA A 138 -38.90 -16.73 0.25
N ALA A 139 -40.10 -16.16 0.11
CA ALA A 139 -40.37 -15.12 -0.89
C ALA A 139 -39.75 -13.75 -0.50
N THR A 140 -39.59 -13.46 0.79
CA THR A 140 -38.86 -12.26 1.27
C THR A 140 -37.37 -12.49 1.51
N THR A 141 -36.90 -13.74 1.47
CA THR A 141 -35.48 -14.13 1.70
C THR A 141 -34.86 -14.94 0.57
N ALA A 142 -35.51 -15.08 -0.59
CA ALA A 142 -34.88 -15.50 -1.85
C ALA A 142 -33.95 -14.40 -2.39
N SER A 143 -33.04 -13.94 -1.53
CA SER A 143 -31.84 -13.25 -1.94
C SER A 143 -30.75 -14.31 -2.01
N THR A 144 -30.28 -14.63 -3.21
CA THR A 144 -28.99 -15.31 -3.34
C THR A 144 -27.94 -14.50 -2.56
N PRO A 145 -26.89 -15.11 -1.98
CA PRO A 145 -25.82 -14.37 -1.31
C PRO A 145 -25.27 -13.22 -2.17
N GLN A 146 -25.25 -13.41 -3.49
CA GLN A 146 -24.90 -12.40 -4.48
C GLN A 146 -25.88 -11.22 -4.49
N SER A 147 -27.19 -11.46 -4.55
CA SER A 147 -28.19 -10.38 -4.49
C SER A 147 -28.16 -9.60 -3.18
N ALA A 148 -27.93 -10.27 -2.04
CA ALA A 148 -27.74 -9.61 -0.74
C ALA A 148 -26.44 -8.78 -0.68
N ALA A 149 -25.37 -9.23 -1.36
CA ALA A 149 -24.15 -8.45 -1.53
C ALA A 149 -24.39 -7.24 -2.45
N ASN A 150 -25.12 -7.41 -3.56
CA ASN A 150 -25.43 -6.33 -4.49
C ASN A 150 -26.30 -5.24 -3.84
N ILE A 151 -27.32 -5.60 -3.06
CA ILE A 151 -28.14 -4.63 -2.31
C ILE A 151 -27.26 -3.86 -1.31
N ARG A 152 -26.36 -4.55 -0.58
CA ARG A 152 -25.43 -3.89 0.34
C ARG A 152 -24.48 -2.93 -0.36
N ALA A 153 -23.96 -3.30 -1.53
CA ALA A 153 -23.09 -2.43 -2.31
C ALA A 153 -23.86 -1.21 -2.88
N ALA A 154 -25.11 -1.41 -3.32
CA ALA A 154 -25.98 -0.34 -3.82
C ALA A 154 -26.40 0.67 -2.74
N ASN A 155 -26.38 0.29 -1.46
CA ASN A 155 -26.69 1.20 -0.34
C ASN A 155 -25.82 2.46 -0.33
N ALA A 156 -24.60 2.40 -0.88
CA ALA A 156 -23.73 3.56 -0.99
C ALA A 156 -24.38 4.74 -1.75
N TYR A 157 -25.28 4.45 -2.70
CA TYR A 157 -25.95 5.44 -3.54
C TYR A 157 -27.31 5.90 -3.00
N GLN A 158 -27.80 5.33 -1.90
CA GLN A 158 -29.14 5.58 -1.37
C GLN A 158 -29.37 7.06 -1.04
N SER A 159 -28.34 7.77 -0.56
CA SER A 159 -28.45 9.19 -0.21
C SER A 159 -28.50 10.14 -1.41
N VAL A 160 -28.14 9.67 -2.62
CA VAL A 160 -28.02 10.53 -3.81
C VAL A 160 -28.96 10.17 -4.94
N LEU A 161 -29.26 8.88 -5.14
CA LEU A 161 -30.17 8.37 -6.16
C LEU A 161 -31.08 7.27 -5.57
N PRO A 162 -31.96 7.60 -4.59
CA PRO A 162 -32.80 6.61 -3.93
C PRO A 162 -33.75 5.93 -4.92
N GLY A 163 -33.88 4.61 -4.82
CA GLY A 163 -34.87 3.84 -5.59
C GLY A 163 -34.51 3.52 -7.03
N ILE A 164 -33.37 3.99 -7.55
CA ILE A 164 -32.98 3.69 -8.94
C ILE A 164 -32.53 2.23 -9.11
N SER A 165 -32.70 1.71 -10.33
CA SER A 165 -32.15 0.44 -10.79
C SER A 165 -31.11 0.72 -11.87
N PHE A 166 -29.99 0.00 -11.86
CA PHE A 166 -28.99 0.11 -12.92
C PHE A 166 -28.22 -1.20 -13.09
N ARG A 167 -27.56 -1.35 -14.25
CA ARG A 167 -26.75 -2.51 -14.62
C ARG A 167 -25.29 -2.11 -14.79
N VAL A 168 -24.39 -2.88 -14.19
CA VAL A 168 -22.95 -2.79 -14.43
C VAL A 168 -22.57 -3.83 -15.49
N PRO A 169 -22.10 -3.42 -16.69
CA PRO A 169 -21.75 -4.34 -17.76
C PRO A 169 -20.45 -5.09 -17.46
N ALA A 170 -20.37 -6.34 -17.92
CA ALA A 170 -19.13 -7.13 -17.88
C ALA A 170 -18.13 -6.73 -18.98
N GLU A 171 -18.62 -6.08 -20.04
CA GLU A 171 -17.81 -5.59 -21.15
C GLU A 171 -17.05 -4.33 -20.78
N THR A 172 -15.85 -4.18 -21.33
CA THR A 172 -15.05 -2.96 -21.18
C THR A 172 -15.75 -1.80 -21.88
N GLY A 173 -15.94 -0.68 -21.18
CA GLY A 173 -16.47 0.55 -21.74
C GLY A 173 -16.87 1.57 -20.69
N ILE A 174 -17.26 2.75 -21.15
CA ILE A 174 -17.78 3.83 -20.30
C ILE A 174 -19.14 4.33 -20.77
N SER A 175 -20.08 4.40 -19.84
CA SER A 175 -21.44 4.87 -20.10
C SER A 175 -21.90 5.87 -19.06
N ALA A 176 -22.69 6.86 -19.46
CA ALA A 176 -23.38 7.77 -18.57
C ALA A 176 -24.89 7.70 -18.84
N SER A 177 -25.70 7.57 -17.79
CA SER A 177 -27.17 7.49 -17.86
C SER A 177 -27.84 8.54 -16.96
N LEU A 178 -28.89 9.18 -17.48
CA LEU A 178 -29.71 10.12 -16.74
C LEU A 178 -30.75 9.37 -15.90
N HIS A 179 -30.94 9.80 -14.65
CA HIS A 179 -31.94 9.28 -13.73
C HIS A 179 -32.68 10.43 -13.02
N PRO A 180 -33.87 10.19 -12.45
CA PRO A 180 -34.50 11.16 -11.55
C PRO A 180 -33.54 11.51 -10.40
N GLY A 181 -33.16 12.78 -10.30
CA GLY A 181 -32.26 13.27 -9.26
C GLY A 181 -30.77 13.29 -9.59
N GLY A 182 -30.32 12.81 -10.76
CA GLY A 182 -28.92 12.94 -11.18
C GLY A 182 -28.46 12.03 -12.33
N VAL A 183 -27.14 11.97 -12.55
CA VAL A 183 -26.49 11.14 -13.58
C VAL A 183 -25.72 10.02 -12.91
N LEU A 184 -25.71 8.84 -13.53
CA LEU A 184 -24.85 7.72 -13.15
C LEU A 184 -23.80 7.49 -14.25
N LEU A 185 -22.52 7.44 -13.86
CA LEU A 185 -21.39 7.09 -14.72
C LEU A 185 -20.88 5.71 -14.34
N ILE A 186 -20.68 4.84 -15.32
CA ILE A 186 -20.15 3.49 -15.13
C ILE A 186 -18.93 3.32 -16.03
N ALA A 187 -17.76 3.10 -15.43
CA ALA A 187 -16.51 2.81 -16.12
C ALA A 187 -16.08 1.37 -15.82
N SER A 188 -16.35 0.46 -16.77
CA SER A 188 -16.06 -0.97 -16.66
C SER A 188 -14.83 -1.34 -17.47
N GLY A 189 -13.92 -2.14 -16.91
CA GLY A 189 -12.74 -2.62 -17.66
C GLY A 189 -11.73 -1.56 -18.10
N LEU A 190 -11.82 -0.33 -17.58
CA LEU A 190 -10.89 0.76 -17.89
C LEU A 190 -9.79 0.87 -16.84
N GLN A 191 -8.57 1.17 -17.30
CA GLN A 191 -7.42 1.45 -16.46
C GLN A 191 -7.19 2.96 -16.38
N ALA A 192 -6.97 3.46 -15.16
CA ALA A 192 -6.55 4.83 -14.92
C ALA A 192 -5.04 4.97 -15.18
N ALA A 193 -4.65 5.93 -16.00
CA ALA A 193 -3.26 6.37 -16.12
C ALA A 193 -2.78 7.00 -14.78
N PRO A 194 -1.45 7.05 -14.54
CA PRO A 194 -0.91 7.78 -13.40
C PRO A 194 -1.47 9.21 -13.33
N PRO A 195 -1.86 9.70 -12.13
CA PRO A 195 -2.39 11.05 -11.98
C PRO A 195 -1.32 12.10 -12.26
N VAL A 196 -1.64 13.06 -13.12
CA VAL A 196 -0.88 14.30 -13.25
C VAL A 196 -1.46 15.32 -12.28
N ARG A 197 -0.60 15.95 -11.48
CA ARG A 197 -0.99 16.95 -10.50
C ARG A 197 -0.51 18.33 -10.93
N VAL A 198 -1.42 19.30 -10.95
CA VAL A 198 -1.12 20.69 -11.27
C VAL A 198 -1.40 21.54 -10.05
N ASP A 199 -0.36 22.10 -9.45
CA ASP A 199 -0.51 23.10 -8.39
C ASP A 199 -1.13 24.38 -8.99
N LEU A 200 -2.35 24.73 -8.59
CA LEU A 200 -3.06 25.86 -9.18
C LEU A 200 -2.42 27.20 -8.82
N CYS A 201 -1.65 27.29 -7.74
CA CYS A 201 -0.91 28.50 -7.39
C CYS A 201 0.19 28.82 -8.42
N SER A 202 0.80 27.79 -9.02
CA SER A 202 1.77 27.96 -10.12
C SER A 202 1.12 28.46 -11.42
N GLN A 203 -0.20 28.26 -11.53
CA GLN A 203 -1.01 28.59 -12.69
C GLN A 203 -1.73 29.95 -12.56
N LEU A 204 -1.73 30.58 -11.38
CA LEU A 204 -2.28 31.92 -11.18
C LEU A 204 -1.52 32.97 -12.01
N ARG A 205 -2.24 34.01 -12.46
CA ARG A 205 -1.64 35.14 -13.19
C ARG A 205 -0.61 35.88 -12.32
N SER A 206 -0.88 36.01 -11.03
CA SER A 206 0.05 36.47 -10.00
C SER A 206 -0.35 35.87 -8.64
N PRO A 207 0.53 35.91 -7.61
CA PRO A 207 0.18 35.43 -6.28
C PRO A 207 -1.01 36.15 -5.62
N THR A 208 -1.32 37.38 -6.06
CA THR A 208 -2.43 38.21 -5.55
C THR A 208 -3.68 38.16 -6.42
N ASP A 209 -3.61 37.51 -7.59
CA ASP A 209 -4.72 37.38 -8.52
C ASP A 209 -5.10 35.90 -8.69
N THR A 210 -6.27 35.54 -8.15
CA THR A 210 -6.79 34.17 -8.20
C THR A 210 -7.23 33.72 -9.60
N ARG A 211 -7.14 34.59 -10.62
CA ARG A 211 -7.41 34.21 -12.01
C ARG A 211 -6.32 33.31 -12.57
N LEU A 212 -6.73 32.19 -13.14
CA LEU A 212 -5.83 31.26 -13.81
C LEU A 212 -5.32 31.83 -15.14
N LEU A 213 -4.04 31.61 -15.41
CA LEU A 213 -3.56 31.51 -16.78
C LEU A 213 -4.17 30.25 -17.41
N PRO A 214 -4.51 30.25 -18.71
CA PRO A 214 -5.21 29.12 -19.31
C PRO A 214 -4.43 27.82 -19.15
N LEU A 215 -5.00 26.85 -18.46
CA LEU A 215 -4.43 25.50 -18.33
C LEU A 215 -4.86 24.67 -19.54
N ARG A 216 -3.89 24.08 -20.24
CA ARG A 216 -4.10 23.41 -21.52
C ARG A 216 -3.83 21.92 -21.40
N ILE A 217 -4.80 21.10 -21.74
CA ILE A 217 -4.79 19.66 -21.54
C ILE A 217 -5.18 18.95 -22.85
N GLY A 218 -4.47 17.89 -23.23
CA GLY A 218 -4.79 17.13 -24.45
C GLY A 218 -4.15 17.70 -25.72
N TYR A 219 -3.18 18.60 -25.60
CA TYR A 219 -2.47 19.18 -26.75
C TYR A 219 -1.27 18.34 -27.19
N ARG A 220 -0.76 18.58 -28.40
CA ARG A 220 0.39 17.88 -28.96
C ARG A 220 1.60 18.81 -29.00
N PHE A 221 2.80 18.27 -29.11
CA PHE A 221 4.01 19.11 -29.12
C PHE A 221 4.05 20.08 -30.33
N ASP A 222 3.43 19.70 -31.45
CA ASP A 222 3.26 20.58 -32.61
C ASP A 222 2.46 21.86 -32.30
N ASP A 223 1.48 21.80 -31.38
CA ASP A 223 0.75 22.98 -30.91
C ASP A 223 1.68 23.94 -30.16
N VAL A 224 2.54 23.40 -29.29
CA VAL A 224 3.53 24.16 -28.54
C VAL A 224 4.52 24.83 -29.47
N LYS A 225 5.02 24.12 -30.50
CA LYS A 225 5.91 24.70 -31.52
C LYS A 225 5.27 25.90 -32.22
N ARG A 226 3.98 25.80 -32.59
CA ARG A 226 3.24 26.92 -33.18
C ARG A 226 3.12 28.11 -32.22
N TRP A 227 2.84 27.85 -30.94
CA TRP A 227 2.69 28.92 -29.95
C TRP A 227 4.01 29.63 -29.65
N VAL A 228 5.11 28.89 -29.52
CA VAL A 228 6.45 29.46 -29.35
C VAL A 228 6.80 30.35 -30.55
N LYS A 229 6.59 29.86 -31.78
CA LYS A 229 6.79 30.65 -32.99
C LYS A 229 5.93 31.94 -32.99
N ARG A 230 4.66 31.86 -32.61
CA ARG A 230 3.79 33.06 -32.52
C ARG A 230 4.24 34.06 -31.45
N ASN A 231 4.71 33.58 -30.30
CA ASN A 231 5.23 34.45 -29.25
C ASN A 231 6.45 35.26 -29.74
N GLU A 232 7.22 34.70 -30.68
CA GLU A 232 8.37 35.35 -31.29
C GLU A 232 7.99 36.32 -32.39
N GLU A 233 7.04 35.94 -33.26
CA GLU A 233 6.69 36.70 -34.46
C GLU A 233 5.73 37.87 -34.19
N ALA A 234 4.81 37.73 -33.22
CA ALA A 234 3.65 38.62 -33.11
C ALA A 234 3.59 39.46 -31.82
N ASN A 235 4.60 39.41 -30.95
CA ASN A 235 4.59 40.05 -29.62
C ASN A 235 3.35 39.68 -28.77
N VAL A 236 2.71 38.54 -29.05
CA VAL A 236 1.61 37.96 -28.26
C VAL A 236 2.21 37.09 -27.17
N GLN A 237 1.82 37.27 -25.90
CA GLN A 237 2.32 36.42 -24.81
C GLN A 237 1.36 35.26 -24.52
N ILE A 238 1.44 34.18 -25.30
CA ILE A 238 0.77 32.92 -24.96
C ILE A 238 1.54 32.28 -23.80
N SER A 239 0.90 32.16 -22.63
CA SER A 239 1.46 31.42 -21.49
C SER A 239 1.59 29.94 -21.83
N LEU A 240 2.78 29.35 -21.58
CA LEU A 240 3.11 27.94 -21.81
C LEU A 240 3.34 27.17 -20.50
N ARG A 241 2.63 27.56 -19.43
CA ARG A 241 2.71 26.88 -18.13
C ARG A 241 1.83 25.64 -18.07
N ASN A 242 2.35 24.59 -17.45
CA ASN A 242 1.70 23.29 -17.21
C ASN A 242 0.92 22.75 -18.43
N VAL A 243 1.50 22.79 -19.64
CA VAL A 243 0.82 22.26 -20.83
C VAL A 243 0.88 20.73 -20.77
N LEU A 244 -0.28 20.07 -20.60
CA LEU A 244 -0.39 18.62 -20.48
C LEU A 244 -0.56 17.99 -21.86
N LEU A 245 0.50 17.33 -22.33
CA LEU A 245 0.61 16.76 -23.67
C LEU A 245 0.11 15.32 -23.75
N VAL A 246 -0.51 14.99 -24.89
CA VAL A 246 -0.87 13.62 -25.28
C VAL A 246 0.00 13.14 -26.43
N ALA A 247 0.11 11.82 -26.60
CA ALA A 247 0.88 11.23 -27.66
C ALA A 247 0.18 11.31 -29.03
N ASP A 248 0.94 11.34 -30.12
CA ASP A 248 0.44 11.48 -31.50
C ASP A 248 -0.19 10.20 -32.09
N ARG A 249 -0.59 9.23 -31.25
CA ARG A 249 -1.00 7.89 -31.69
C ARG A 249 -2.47 7.76 -32.10
N ASN A 250 -3.33 8.67 -31.63
CA ASN A 250 -4.77 8.60 -31.84
C ASN A 250 -5.23 9.73 -32.75
N ASN A 251 -5.25 9.48 -34.07
CA ASN A 251 -5.71 10.43 -35.09
C ASN A 251 -7.14 10.13 -35.59
N GLY A 252 -7.99 9.54 -34.74
CA GLY A 252 -9.36 9.13 -35.05
C GLY A 252 -10.40 9.56 -34.01
N ALA A 253 -11.56 8.90 -33.96
CA ALA A 253 -12.64 9.18 -32.99
C ALA A 253 -12.24 8.97 -31.50
N ASP A 254 -11.16 8.22 -31.24
CA ASP A 254 -10.58 8.02 -29.91
C ASP A 254 -9.48 9.05 -29.56
N ALA A 255 -9.28 10.06 -30.41
CA ALA A 255 -8.38 11.18 -30.15
C ALA A 255 -8.88 11.97 -28.93
N MET A 256 -7.98 12.20 -27.97
CA MET A 256 -8.32 13.03 -26.82
C MET A 256 -8.70 14.45 -27.27
N PRO A 257 -9.87 14.96 -26.82
CA PRO A 257 -10.25 16.36 -27.01
C PRO A 257 -9.23 17.32 -26.38
N GLU A 258 -9.06 18.47 -27.01
CA GLU A 258 -8.29 19.58 -26.45
C GLU A 258 -9.16 20.27 -25.39
N VAL A 259 -8.62 20.46 -24.19
CA VAL A 259 -9.33 21.01 -23.03
C VAL A 259 -8.60 22.23 -22.49
N GLN A 260 -9.35 23.28 -22.19
CA GLN A 260 -8.84 24.50 -21.58
C GLN A 260 -9.62 24.79 -20.29
N ILE A 261 -8.89 25.10 -19.22
CA ILE A 261 -9.48 25.47 -17.92
C ILE A 261 -9.06 26.89 -17.55
N GLU A 262 -10.04 27.70 -17.20
CA GLU A 262 -9.90 29.12 -16.86
C GLU A 262 -10.83 29.51 -15.70
N GLY A 263 -10.76 30.77 -15.27
CA GLY A 263 -11.60 31.33 -14.22
C GLY A 263 -10.84 31.63 -12.93
N MET A 264 -11.57 31.87 -11.85
CA MET A 264 -11.02 32.19 -10.53
C MET A 264 -10.85 30.92 -9.69
N ALA A 265 -9.61 30.55 -9.38
CA ALA A 265 -9.31 29.40 -8.56
C ALA A 265 -9.29 29.78 -7.06
N ARG A 266 -10.37 29.44 -6.37
CA ARG A 266 -10.53 29.63 -4.92
C ARG A 266 -10.46 28.31 -4.15
N GLY A 267 -9.97 28.35 -2.91
CA GLY A 267 -9.82 27.19 -2.02
C GLY A 267 -11.12 26.70 -1.37
N ASP A 268 -12.21 27.46 -1.52
CA ASP A 268 -13.56 27.13 -1.05
C ASP A 268 -14.37 26.24 -2.02
N PHE A 269 -13.72 25.64 -3.01
CA PHE A 269 -14.37 24.85 -4.08
C PHE A 269 -15.24 23.68 -3.61
N SER A 270 -15.12 23.27 -2.34
CA SER A 270 -15.96 22.22 -1.74
C SER A 270 -17.33 22.74 -1.26
N ASP A 271 -17.52 24.07 -1.25
CA ASP A 271 -18.78 24.76 -1.01
C ASP A 271 -19.63 24.76 -2.30
N PRO A 272 -20.88 24.27 -2.25
CA PRO A 272 -21.82 24.36 -3.37
C PRO A 272 -22.11 25.78 -3.89
N LEU A 273 -21.84 26.81 -3.09
CA LEU A 273 -22.04 28.22 -3.43
C LEU A 273 -20.78 28.90 -4.02
N SER A 274 -19.62 28.24 -3.97
CA SER A 274 -18.38 28.77 -4.56
C SER A 274 -18.51 28.97 -6.08
N GLU A 275 -17.72 29.86 -6.67
CA GLU A 275 -17.69 30.06 -8.11
C GLU A 275 -16.92 28.90 -8.78
N PRO A 276 -17.52 28.16 -9.73
CA PRO A 276 -16.83 27.07 -10.40
C PRO A 276 -15.79 27.59 -11.40
N LEU A 277 -14.76 26.79 -11.68
CA LEU A 277 -13.90 27.02 -12.83
C LEU A 277 -14.67 26.79 -14.13
N GLN A 278 -14.24 27.45 -15.19
CA GLN A 278 -14.76 27.23 -16.52
C GLN A 278 -13.86 26.25 -17.27
N LEU A 279 -14.47 25.22 -17.83
CA LEU A 279 -13.82 24.25 -18.69
C LEU A 279 -14.42 24.36 -20.09
N SER A 280 -13.59 24.43 -21.11
CA SER A 280 -13.99 24.27 -22.50
C SER A 280 -13.28 23.09 -23.14
N TRP A 281 -13.93 22.45 -24.11
CA TRP A 281 -13.29 21.42 -24.93
C TRP A 281 -13.53 21.65 -26.42
N HIS A 282 -12.63 21.09 -27.21
CA HIS A 282 -12.75 20.95 -28.65
C HIS A 282 -12.26 19.57 -29.08
N ALA A 283 -13.17 18.77 -29.63
CA ALA A 283 -12.88 17.47 -30.22
C ALA A 283 -12.55 17.66 -31.70
N ARG A 284 -11.39 17.14 -32.14
CA ARG A 284 -10.99 17.16 -33.56
C ARG A 284 -11.91 16.30 -34.44
N GLN A 285 -12.46 15.23 -33.88
CA GLN A 285 -13.41 14.31 -34.52
C GLN A 285 -14.39 13.76 -33.49
N GLY A 286 -15.66 13.59 -33.88
CA GLY A 286 -16.72 13.09 -33.01
C GLY A 286 -17.18 14.07 -31.93
N ASP A 287 -18.06 13.60 -31.06
CA ASP A 287 -18.55 14.33 -29.90
C ASP A 287 -17.83 13.91 -28.62
N ALA A 288 -17.74 14.83 -27.66
CA ALA A 288 -17.42 14.51 -26.27
C ALA A 288 -18.63 14.82 -25.37
N ARG A 289 -18.69 14.14 -24.23
CA ARG A 289 -19.73 14.31 -23.21
C ARG A 289 -19.10 14.74 -21.90
N TRP A 290 -19.61 15.80 -21.29
CA TRP A 290 -19.16 16.28 -20.00
C TRP A 290 -20.22 16.07 -18.92
N LEU A 291 -19.78 15.62 -17.75
CA LEU A 291 -20.57 15.58 -16.53
C LEU A 291 -19.69 15.99 -15.34
N SER A 292 -20.24 16.81 -14.44
CA SER A 292 -19.55 17.27 -13.24
C SER A 292 -20.51 17.49 -12.08
N ASP A 293 -19.93 17.77 -10.93
CA ASP A 293 -20.65 18.28 -9.75
C ASP A 293 -21.22 19.70 -9.91
N ALA A 294 -20.96 20.35 -11.03
CA ALA A 294 -21.56 21.62 -11.43
C ALA A 294 -22.53 21.47 -12.63
N SER A 295 -22.77 20.24 -13.11
CA SER A 295 -23.71 19.97 -14.20
C SER A 295 -25.18 19.86 -13.75
N PHE A 296 -25.46 19.96 -12.44
CA PHE A 296 -26.82 19.84 -11.88
C PHE A 296 -27.59 18.59 -12.35
N GLY A 297 -26.89 17.46 -12.47
CA GLY A 297 -27.49 16.19 -12.92
C GLY A 297 -27.82 16.16 -14.41
N GLN A 298 -27.13 16.95 -15.23
CA GLN A 298 -27.22 16.94 -16.70
C GLN A 298 -25.93 16.41 -17.34
N ILE A 299 -26.02 16.05 -18.62
CA ILE A 299 -24.88 15.68 -19.47
C ILE A 299 -24.83 16.69 -20.61
N GLU A 300 -23.71 17.41 -20.73
CA GLU A 300 -23.47 18.28 -21.88
C GLU A 300 -22.77 17.48 -22.99
N GLN A 301 -23.19 17.63 -24.24
CA GLN A 301 -22.62 16.87 -25.36
C GLN A 301 -22.38 17.75 -26.59
N GLY A 302 -21.25 17.53 -27.26
CA GLY A 302 -20.98 18.08 -28.59
C GLY A 302 -19.50 17.99 -28.98
N SER A 303 -19.18 18.36 -30.22
CA SER A 303 -17.80 18.49 -30.70
C SER A 303 -17.02 19.61 -30.00
N SER A 304 -17.71 20.56 -29.38
CA SER A 304 -17.16 21.57 -28.48
C SER A 304 -18.20 21.99 -27.46
N GLY A 305 -17.76 22.47 -26.31
CA GLY A 305 -18.66 23.03 -25.30
C GLY A 305 -17.91 23.78 -24.22
N GLN A 306 -18.68 24.50 -23.40
CA GLN A 306 -18.18 25.31 -22.29
C GLN A 306 -19.05 25.05 -21.06
N VAL A 307 -18.44 24.57 -19.99
CA VAL A 307 -19.10 23.97 -18.84
C VAL A 307 -18.41 24.37 -17.55
N ALA A 308 -19.09 24.15 -16.42
CA ALA A 308 -18.56 24.42 -15.10
C ALA A 308 -17.85 23.19 -14.48
N LEU A 309 -16.77 23.44 -13.76
CA LEU A 309 -16.01 22.49 -12.95
C LEU A 309 -15.86 23.04 -11.53
N ARG A 310 -16.51 22.41 -10.54
CA ARG A 310 -16.41 22.84 -9.13
C ARG A 310 -15.34 22.08 -8.38
N GLN A 311 -15.59 20.82 -8.07
CA GLN A 311 -14.64 19.93 -7.39
C GLN A 311 -14.28 18.72 -8.27
N GLN A 312 -15.19 18.15 -9.07
CA GLN A 312 -14.83 17.03 -9.95
C GLN A 312 -15.72 16.92 -11.19
N GLY A 313 -15.14 16.42 -12.29
CA GLY A 313 -15.87 16.14 -13.52
C GLY A 313 -15.17 15.13 -14.42
N TRP A 314 -15.92 14.64 -15.40
CA TRP A 314 -15.51 13.66 -16.39
C TRP A 314 -15.84 14.14 -17.78
N LEU A 315 -14.83 14.13 -18.66
CA LEU A 315 -15.00 14.29 -20.11
C LEU A 315 -14.88 12.91 -20.75
N LEU A 316 -15.92 12.44 -21.43
CA LEU A 316 -15.99 11.16 -22.10
C LEU A 316 -15.91 11.36 -23.61
N TRP A 317 -15.14 10.54 -24.32
CA TRP A 317 -15.12 10.53 -25.79
C TRP A 317 -14.97 9.10 -26.31
N GLY A 318 -15.47 8.86 -27.52
CA GLY A 318 -15.61 7.49 -28.03
C GLY A 318 -16.44 6.60 -27.09
N ALA A 319 -16.22 5.28 -27.19
CA ALA A 319 -16.89 4.30 -26.34
C ALA A 319 -16.13 3.97 -25.04
N ASN A 320 -14.81 4.23 -25.03
CA ASN A 320 -13.89 3.58 -24.09
C ASN A 320 -12.86 4.54 -23.46
N ALA A 321 -12.99 5.85 -23.66
CA ALA A 321 -12.01 6.81 -23.17
C ALA A 321 -12.65 7.93 -22.35
N ALA A 322 -11.94 8.34 -21.30
CA ALA A 322 -12.36 9.47 -20.49
C ALA A 322 -11.20 10.20 -19.81
N LEU A 323 -11.44 11.44 -19.43
CA LEU A 323 -10.58 12.30 -18.63
C LEU A 323 -11.34 12.64 -17.36
N ARG A 324 -10.80 12.22 -16.22
CA ARG A 324 -11.26 12.64 -14.90
C ARG A 324 -10.43 13.85 -14.46
N ILE A 325 -11.11 14.86 -13.94
CA ILE A 325 -10.50 16.05 -13.36
C ILE A 325 -11.06 16.22 -11.95
N GLU A 326 -10.19 16.41 -10.96
CA GLU A 326 -10.56 16.59 -9.56
C GLU A 326 -9.76 17.73 -8.92
N ARG A 327 -10.44 18.65 -8.23
CA ARG A 327 -9.83 19.70 -7.41
C ARG A 327 -9.64 19.20 -5.99
N ARG A 328 -8.43 19.38 -5.44
CA ARG A 328 -8.08 18.96 -4.08
C ARG A 328 -7.45 20.10 -3.31
N SER A 329 -7.62 20.07 -1.98
CA SER A 329 -6.94 21.00 -1.09
C SER A 329 -5.46 20.64 -1.08
N ASN A 330 -4.60 21.65 -1.24
CA ASN A 330 -3.15 21.49 -1.19
C ASN A 330 -2.60 22.41 -0.10
N ALA A 331 -1.85 21.87 0.85
CA ALA A 331 -1.26 22.65 1.94
C ALA A 331 -0.26 23.70 1.43
N MET A 332 0.42 23.42 0.31
CA MET A 332 1.34 24.37 -0.34
C MET A 332 0.61 25.46 -1.14
N CYS A 333 -0.66 25.22 -1.46
CA CYS A 333 -1.51 26.14 -2.21
C CYS A 333 -2.89 26.26 -1.56
N PRO A 334 -2.99 26.81 -0.33
CA PRO A 334 -4.25 26.86 0.41
C PRO A 334 -5.31 27.73 -0.28
N GLN A 335 -4.89 28.78 -1.02
CA GLN A 335 -5.83 29.70 -1.68
C GLN A 335 -6.53 29.13 -2.91
N ALA A 336 -5.99 28.11 -3.58
CA ALA A 336 -6.53 27.60 -4.85
C ALA A 336 -6.60 26.06 -4.95
N GLY A 337 -5.73 25.35 -4.22
CA GLY A 337 -5.63 23.89 -4.24
C GLY A 337 -4.76 23.36 -5.38
N GLU A 338 -5.00 22.10 -5.75
CA GLU A 338 -4.39 21.44 -6.91
C GLU A 338 -5.47 20.84 -7.82
N LEU A 339 -5.14 20.61 -9.09
CA LEU A 339 -5.90 19.75 -9.99
C LEU A 339 -5.21 18.39 -10.11
N VAL A 340 -6.00 17.32 -10.01
CA VAL A 340 -5.59 15.96 -10.33
C VAL A 340 -6.28 15.55 -11.62
N VAL A 341 -5.49 15.27 -12.65
CA VAL A 341 -5.94 14.96 -14.00
C VAL A 341 -5.55 13.51 -14.33
N GLN A 342 -6.51 12.70 -14.76
CA GLN A 342 -6.31 11.27 -15.05
C GLN A 342 -7.06 10.84 -16.30
N ILE A 343 -6.35 10.19 -17.23
CA ILE A 343 -6.97 9.52 -18.36
C ILE A 343 -7.39 8.10 -17.98
N TYR A 344 -8.54 7.66 -18.46
CA TYR A 344 -9.05 6.30 -18.38
C TYR A 344 -9.17 5.73 -19.80
N ARG A 345 -8.58 4.55 -20.05
CA ARG A 345 -8.64 3.82 -21.33
C ARG A 345 -8.63 2.31 -21.09
N PRO A 346 -8.99 1.48 -22.09
CA PRO A 346 -8.80 0.04 -21.97
C PRO A 346 -7.33 -0.29 -21.74
N ALA A 347 -7.06 -1.39 -21.03
CA ALA A 347 -5.71 -1.94 -20.95
C ALA A 347 -5.17 -2.19 -22.37
N ALA A 348 -3.88 -1.91 -22.60
CA ALA A 348 -3.24 -2.28 -23.85
C ALA A 348 -3.32 -3.82 -24.04
N PRO A 349 -3.50 -4.32 -25.27
CA PRO A 349 -3.56 -5.75 -25.55
C PRO A 349 -2.17 -6.39 -25.43
N SER A 350 -1.65 -6.50 -24.20
CA SER A 350 -0.53 -7.34 -23.84
C SER A 350 -0.76 -7.85 -22.42
N ALA A 351 -0.74 -9.17 -22.27
CA ALA A 351 -1.17 -9.97 -21.11
C ALA A 351 -2.69 -10.27 -21.07
N THR A 352 -3.03 -11.46 -21.57
CA THR A 352 -4.16 -12.32 -21.16
C THR A 352 -5.51 -11.63 -20.87
N ARG A 353 -6.47 -11.83 -21.79
CA ARG A 353 -7.91 -11.53 -21.56
C ARG A 353 -8.32 -12.10 -20.20
N ALA A 354 -8.69 -11.23 -19.27
CA ALA A 354 -9.39 -11.64 -18.05
C ALA A 354 -10.69 -12.37 -18.45
N PRO A 355 -11.07 -13.46 -17.78
CA PRO A 355 -12.35 -14.09 -18.02
C PRO A 355 -13.48 -13.07 -17.77
N ALA A 356 -14.44 -13.02 -18.70
CA ALA A 356 -15.61 -12.16 -18.61
C ALA A 356 -16.40 -12.49 -17.34
N GLY A 357 -16.38 -11.59 -16.34
CA GLY A 357 -17.18 -11.74 -15.12
C GLY A 357 -16.58 -11.23 -13.81
N GLN A 358 -15.30 -10.79 -13.76
CA GLN A 358 -14.66 -10.38 -12.49
C GLN A 358 -14.04 -8.98 -12.44
N VAL A 359 -14.17 -8.17 -13.50
CA VAL A 359 -13.63 -6.79 -13.44
C VAL A 359 -14.62 -5.88 -12.70
N ALA A 360 -14.20 -5.34 -11.57
CA ALA A 360 -15.00 -4.34 -10.84
C ALA A 360 -15.01 -3.02 -11.63
N ALA A 361 -16.19 -2.47 -11.88
CA ALA A 361 -16.40 -1.19 -12.53
C ALA A 361 -16.45 -0.06 -11.50
N LEU A 362 -15.86 1.09 -11.83
CA LEU A 362 -16.04 2.32 -11.06
C LEU A 362 -17.40 2.92 -11.42
N VAL A 363 -18.30 3.01 -10.44
CA VAL A 363 -19.62 3.59 -10.60
C VAL A 363 -19.70 4.89 -9.81
N THR A 364 -19.97 6.01 -10.49
CA THR A 364 -20.02 7.35 -9.90
C THR A 364 -21.38 8.00 -10.16
N ALA A 365 -22.09 8.38 -9.09
CA ALA A 365 -23.34 9.10 -9.14
C ALA A 365 -23.11 10.60 -8.93
N PHE A 366 -23.59 11.43 -9.86
CA PHE A 366 -23.60 12.88 -9.80
C PHE A 366 -25.03 13.36 -9.53
N PRO A 367 -25.39 13.66 -8.28
CA PRO A 367 -26.74 14.15 -7.98
C PRO A 367 -26.95 15.55 -8.55
N ALA A 368 -28.22 15.93 -8.75
CA ALA A 368 -28.57 17.28 -9.18
C ALA A 368 -28.14 18.34 -8.16
N ARG A 369 -28.06 17.97 -6.87
CA ARG A 369 -27.53 18.79 -5.77
C ARG A 369 -26.73 17.92 -4.81
N GLY A 370 -25.62 18.44 -4.30
CA GLY A 370 -24.76 17.74 -3.36
C GLY A 370 -23.48 17.18 -4.00
N ARG A 371 -22.80 16.30 -3.28
CA ARG A 371 -21.50 15.74 -3.72
C ARG A 371 -21.70 14.43 -4.47
N ALA A 372 -20.86 14.19 -5.47
CA ALA A 372 -20.83 12.91 -6.17
C ALA A 372 -20.39 11.78 -5.24
N VAL A 373 -20.98 10.60 -5.43
CA VAL A 373 -20.68 9.38 -4.66
C VAL A 373 -20.17 8.31 -5.61
N ASN A 374 -19.12 7.58 -5.22
CA ASN A 374 -18.56 6.51 -6.04
C ASN A 374 -18.29 5.24 -5.23
N ALA A 375 -18.33 4.09 -5.92
CA ALA A 375 -17.94 2.79 -5.41
C ALA A 375 -17.50 1.88 -6.56
N TYR A 376 -16.76 0.81 -6.24
CA TYR A 376 -16.42 -0.24 -7.18
C TYR A 376 -17.42 -1.39 -7.08
N LEU A 377 -18.08 -1.71 -8.18
CA LEU A 377 -19.13 -2.72 -8.25
C LEU A 377 -18.74 -3.82 -9.24
N ALA A 378 -19.04 -5.07 -8.93
CA ALA A 378 -18.90 -6.17 -9.89
C ALA A 378 -19.94 -6.05 -11.02
N ALA A 379 -19.75 -6.78 -12.11
CA ALA A 379 -20.77 -6.87 -13.14
C ALA A 379 -22.07 -7.48 -12.58
N GLY A 380 -23.21 -6.89 -12.91
CA GLY A 380 -24.53 -7.35 -12.43
C GLY A 380 -25.57 -6.25 -12.35
N ASP A 381 -26.76 -6.65 -11.89
CA ASP A 381 -27.90 -5.75 -11.68
C ASP A 381 -27.95 -5.28 -10.22
N TYR A 382 -28.21 -3.98 -10.04
CA TYR A 382 -28.21 -3.28 -8.76
C TYR A 382 -29.52 -2.50 -8.56
N GLN A 383 -30.05 -2.59 -7.34
CA GLN A 383 -31.21 -1.83 -6.89
C GLN A 383 -30.79 -0.96 -5.71
N VAL A 384 -30.89 0.36 -5.85
CA VAL A 384 -30.68 1.29 -4.75
C VAL A 384 -31.95 1.30 -3.89
N PRO A 385 -31.84 1.11 -2.56
CA PRO A 385 -33.02 1.17 -1.69
C PRO A 385 -33.69 2.55 -1.76
N ALA A 386 -35.02 2.58 -1.67
CA ALA A 386 -35.77 3.83 -1.59
C ALA A 386 -35.67 4.50 -0.20
N GLY A 387 -35.42 3.72 0.86
CA GLY A 387 -35.28 4.20 2.23
C GLY A 387 -34.07 3.61 2.94
N ALA A 388 -33.64 4.24 4.04
CA ALA A 388 -32.53 3.75 4.85
C ALA A 388 -32.85 2.39 5.51
N ALA A 389 -31.84 1.54 5.69
CA ALA A 389 -32.00 0.26 6.39
C ALA A 389 -32.42 0.47 7.86
N GLY A 390 -33.20 -0.47 8.41
CA GLY A 390 -33.56 -0.45 9.83
C GLY A 390 -32.32 -0.53 10.74
N ALA A 391 -32.32 0.23 11.83
CA ALA A 391 -31.22 0.26 12.80
C ALA A 391 -31.03 -1.10 13.50
N LEU A 392 -29.77 -1.51 13.73
CA LEU A 392 -29.44 -2.68 14.55
C LEU A 392 -29.84 -2.45 16.03
N GLU A 393 -30.05 -3.51 16.82
CA GLU A 393 -30.49 -3.39 18.23
C GLU A 393 -29.57 -2.48 19.07
N ASP A 394 -28.26 -2.53 18.82
CA ASP A 394 -27.25 -1.71 19.49
C ASP A 394 -27.32 -0.24 19.08
N GLN A 395 -27.57 0.02 17.79
CA GLN A 395 -27.79 1.37 17.25
C GLN A 395 -29.05 1.99 17.86
N ALA A 396 -30.15 1.24 17.87
CA ALA A 396 -31.40 1.68 18.49
C ALA A 396 -31.24 1.93 20.00
N LEU A 397 -30.48 1.09 20.72
CA LEU A 397 -30.16 1.34 22.13
C LEU A 397 -29.35 2.63 22.30
N PHE A 398 -28.31 2.83 21.48
CA PHE A 398 -27.48 4.02 21.51
C PHE A 398 -28.29 5.30 21.31
N GLU A 399 -29.14 5.33 20.28
CA GLU A 399 -30.00 6.48 19.97
C GLU A 399 -30.98 6.77 21.13
N GLN A 400 -31.56 5.72 21.74
CA GLN A 400 -32.45 5.86 22.90
C GLN A 400 -31.72 6.37 24.15
N LEU A 401 -30.49 5.91 24.41
CA LEU A 401 -29.67 6.38 25.53
C LEU A 401 -29.31 7.87 25.38
N GLN A 402 -28.96 8.30 24.17
CA GLN A 402 -28.66 9.69 23.87
C GLN A 402 -29.89 10.58 24.01
N ALA A 403 -31.05 10.15 23.48
CA ALA A 403 -32.30 10.89 23.56
C ALA A 403 -32.80 11.08 25.00
N GLN A 404 -32.55 10.10 25.88
CA GLN A 404 -32.91 10.17 27.30
C GLN A 404 -31.83 10.84 28.18
N GLY A 405 -30.77 11.38 27.57
CA GLY A 405 -29.69 12.06 28.29
C GLY A 405 -28.86 11.14 29.20
N LEU A 406 -28.93 9.81 29.01
CA LEU A 406 -28.15 8.81 29.75
C LEU A 406 -26.73 8.64 29.22
N MET A 407 -26.43 9.30 28.10
CA MET A 407 -25.13 9.36 27.46
C MET A 407 -24.98 10.72 26.80
N ARG A 408 -23.81 11.36 26.95
CA ARG A 408 -23.56 12.69 26.39
C ARG A 408 -22.08 12.94 26.13
N LEU A 409 -21.80 13.89 25.25
CA LEU A 409 -20.46 14.41 25.02
C LEU A 409 -20.15 15.48 26.07
N ASN A 410 -19.01 15.36 26.76
CA ASN A 410 -18.55 16.39 27.68
C ASN A 410 -17.69 17.45 26.96
N PRO A 411 -17.34 18.59 27.60
CA PRO A 411 -16.55 19.66 26.95
C PRO A 411 -15.17 19.21 26.45
N SER A 412 -14.61 18.12 26.98
CA SER A 412 -13.35 17.53 26.50
C SER A 412 -13.55 16.57 25.30
N GLY A 413 -14.79 16.39 24.85
CA GLY A 413 -15.14 15.50 23.76
C GLY A 413 -15.19 14.00 24.15
N ALA A 414 -15.05 13.65 25.43
CA ALA A 414 -15.26 12.28 25.88
C ALA A 414 -16.77 12.00 26.08
N ILE A 415 -17.16 10.73 25.98
CA ILE A 415 -18.52 10.28 26.21
C ILE A 415 -18.67 9.92 27.68
N ASP A 416 -19.55 10.63 28.38
CA ASP A 416 -19.98 10.27 29.72
C ASP A 416 -21.22 9.37 29.65
N ILE A 417 -21.25 8.33 30.47
CA ILE A 417 -22.42 7.45 30.65
C ILE A 417 -22.98 7.59 32.06
N ALA A 418 -24.30 7.52 32.19
CA ALA A 418 -24.99 7.67 33.46
C ALA A 418 -24.55 6.58 34.46
N PRO A 419 -24.06 6.91 35.67
CA PRO A 419 -23.55 5.94 36.63
C PRO A 419 -24.53 4.80 36.94
N ARG A 420 -24.02 3.59 37.16
CA ARG A 420 -24.84 2.39 37.39
C ARG A 420 -25.78 2.55 38.60
N ASP A 421 -25.36 3.32 39.58
CA ASP A 421 -26.02 3.64 40.84
C ASP A 421 -26.87 4.93 40.78
N LEU A 422 -26.93 5.63 39.64
CA LEU A 422 -27.75 6.85 39.51
C LEU A 422 -29.21 6.66 39.97
N PRO A 423 -29.92 5.56 39.65
CA PRO A 423 -31.28 5.35 40.16
C PRO A 423 -31.35 5.23 41.69
N GLN A 424 -30.33 4.65 42.32
CA GLN A 424 -30.24 4.52 43.78
C GLN A 424 -29.92 5.86 44.42
N TRP A 425 -29.01 6.63 43.82
CA TRP A 425 -28.65 7.98 44.24
C TRP A 425 -29.82 8.96 44.14
N GLN A 426 -30.63 8.88 43.08
CA GLN A 426 -31.84 9.69 42.90
C GLN A 426 -32.92 9.34 43.94
N ALA A 427 -33.00 8.07 44.35
CA ALA A 427 -33.94 7.62 45.39
C ALA A 427 -33.46 7.92 46.83
N ALA A 428 -32.16 8.14 47.04
CA ALA A 428 -31.56 8.39 48.34
C ALA A 428 -31.77 9.84 48.83
N HIS A 429 -31.92 10.02 50.14
CA HIS A 429 -31.95 11.35 50.76
C HIS A 429 -30.59 12.04 50.70
N ALA A 430 -30.55 13.38 50.78
CA ALA A 430 -29.31 14.15 50.63
C ALA A 430 -28.22 13.74 51.64
N SER A 431 -28.59 13.36 52.86
CA SER A 431 -27.70 12.88 53.92
C SER A 431 -27.11 11.49 53.68
N GLU A 432 -27.66 10.71 52.75
CA GLU A 432 -27.27 9.33 52.46
C GLU A 432 -26.34 9.21 51.24
N ARG A 433 -26.06 10.33 50.57
CA ARG A 433 -25.26 10.36 49.33
C ARG A 433 -23.78 10.48 49.65
N ALA A 434 -23.01 9.46 49.30
CA ALA A 434 -21.54 9.44 49.45
C ALA A 434 -20.81 10.40 48.49
N ALA A 435 -21.46 10.81 47.39
CA ALA A 435 -20.92 11.75 46.41
C ALA A 435 -22.07 12.54 45.74
N GLU A 436 -21.79 13.77 45.29
CA GLU A 436 -22.75 14.57 44.53
C GLU A 436 -22.68 14.23 43.03
N LEU A 437 -23.76 13.66 42.47
CA LEU A 437 -23.91 13.43 41.02
C LEU A 437 -24.61 14.60 40.33
N GLY A 438 -24.20 15.84 40.66
CA GLY A 438 -24.84 17.09 40.24
C GLY A 438 -25.09 17.18 38.73
N ASN A 439 -24.14 16.70 37.93
CA ASN A 439 -24.22 16.73 36.48
C ASN A 439 -25.32 15.79 35.91
N TRP A 440 -25.87 14.86 36.68
CA TRP A 440 -26.90 13.91 36.24
C TRP A 440 -28.29 14.17 36.83
N LYS A 441 -28.46 15.26 37.61
CA LYS A 441 -29.76 15.67 38.20
C LYS A 441 -30.85 15.89 37.15
N GLN A 442 -30.48 16.21 35.92
CA GLN A 442 -31.40 16.48 34.80
C GLN A 442 -32.03 15.22 34.18
N VAL A 443 -31.52 14.02 34.50
CA VAL A 443 -32.09 12.76 34.02
C VAL A 443 -33.38 12.45 34.78
N GLN A 444 -34.51 12.41 34.06
CA GLN A 444 -35.82 12.15 34.67
C GLN A 444 -35.97 10.66 35.06
N PRO A 445 -36.31 10.36 36.32
CA PRO A 445 -36.60 9.00 36.74
C PRO A 445 -37.94 8.52 36.14
N GLY A 446 -37.99 7.28 35.64
CA GLY A 446 -39.21 6.70 35.11
C GLY A 446 -39.04 5.29 34.54
N PRO A 447 -40.14 4.59 34.19
CA PRO A 447 -40.09 3.22 33.68
C PRO A 447 -39.26 3.06 32.41
N ALA A 448 -39.28 4.06 31.51
CA ALA A 448 -38.48 4.09 30.29
C ALA A 448 -36.97 4.18 30.60
N THR A 449 -36.58 5.10 31.49
CA THR A 449 -35.19 5.27 31.96
C THR A 449 -34.67 4.00 32.65
N GLN A 450 -35.49 3.37 33.53
CA GLN A 450 -35.13 2.11 34.19
C GLN A 450 -34.92 0.96 33.20
N LYS A 451 -35.75 0.86 32.16
CA LYS A 451 -35.59 -0.14 31.09
C LYS A 451 -34.25 0.05 30.36
N LEU A 452 -33.87 1.28 30.04
CA LEU A 452 -32.60 1.59 29.39
C LEU A 452 -31.39 1.33 30.28
N PHE A 453 -31.46 1.62 31.58
CA PHE A 453 -30.43 1.23 32.56
C PHE A 453 -30.21 -0.29 32.60
N LYS A 454 -31.32 -1.05 32.58
CA LYS A 454 -31.25 -2.51 32.52
C LYS A 454 -30.56 -3.00 31.25
N ARG A 455 -30.89 -2.42 30.09
CA ARG A 455 -30.20 -2.74 28.81
C ARG A 455 -28.72 -2.39 28.88
N LEU A 456 -28.38 -1.14 29.24
CA LEU A 456 -27.02 -0.62 29.26
C LEU A 456 -26.06 -1.44 30.14
N TYR A 457 -26.48 -1.83 31.35
CA TYR A 457 -25.59 -2.48 32.33
C TYR A 457 -25.74 -3.99 32.46
N TYR A 458 -26.87 -4.57 32.05
CA TYR A 458 -27.19 -5.98 32.32
C TYR A 458 -27.52 -6.81 31.07
N GLN A 459 -27.45 -6.22 29.86
CA GLN A 459 -27.68 -6.94 28.60
C GLN A 459 -26.47 -6.85 27.65
N ALA A 460 -26.48 -7.67 26.60
CA ALA A 460 -25.36 -7.84 25.68
C ALA A 460 -25.17 -6.62 24.75
N ASP A 461 -26.27 -6.06 24.23
CA ASP A 461 -26.30 -4.82 23.45
C ASP A 461 -25.71 -3.64 24.26
N GLY A 462 -26.09 -3.50 25.53
CA GLY A 462 -25.52 -2.51 26.44
C GLY A 462 -24.04 -2.74 26.76
N ALA A 463 -23.61 -4.00 26.90
CA ALA A 463 -22.20 -4.32 27.05
C ALA A 463 -21.39 -3.92 25.80
N TYR A 464 -21.94 -4.15 24.61
CA TYR A 464 -21.32 -3.76 23.35
C TYR A 464 -21.25 -2.23 23.18
N VAL A 465 -22.33 -1.51 23.47
CA VAL A 465 -22.33 -0.03 23.47
C VAL A 465 -21.27 0.53 24.43
N ARG A 466 -21.18 0.00 25.67
CA ARG A 466 -20.13 0.42 26.62
C ARG A 466 -18.74 0.10 26.12
N GLN A 467 -18.52 -1.05 25.49
CA GLN A 467 -17.24 -1.39 24.87
C GLN A 467 -16.86 -0.39 23.76
N GLN A 468 -17.81 -0.01 22.90
CA GLN A 468 -17.56 1.01 21.85
C GLN A 468 -17.23 2.38 22.46
N ILE A 469 -17.89 2.75 23.56
CA ILE A 469 -17.61 3.99 24.31
C ILE A 469 -16.22 3.95 24.96
N ASP A 470 -15.83 2.83 25.57
CA ASP A 470 -14.51 2.65 26.17
C ASP A 470 -13.40 2.74 25.11
N ILE A 471 -13.59 2.11 23.94
CA ILE A 471 -12.69 2.23 22.78
C ILE A 471 -12.56 3.70 22.38
N TYR A 472 -13.70 4.38 22.15
CA TYR A 472 -13.75 5.78 21.76
C TYR A 472 -13.01 6.69 22.75
N ASN A 473 -13.32 6.59 24.04
CA ASN A 473 -12.70 7.41 25.08
C ASN A 473 -11.20 7.11 25.24
N SER A 474 -10.79 5.84 25.13
CA SER A 474 -9.38 5.45 25.22
C SER A 474 -8.54 5.93 24.04
N GLU A 475 -9.15 6.09 22.86
CA GLU A 475 -8.48 6.66 21.68
C GLU A 475 -8.34 8.19 21.80
N ARG A 476 -9.21 8.86 22.58
CA ARG A 476 -9.18 10.32 22.77
C ARG A 476 -8.08 10.83 23.69
N ARG A 477 -7.58 9.99 24.59
CA ARG A 477 -6.54 10.35 25.55
C ARG A 477 -5.50 9.25 25.63
N LEU A 478 -4.27 9.60 25.30
CA LEU A 478 -3.15 8.67 25.33
C LEU A 478 -2.20 9.01 26.48
N LEU A 479 -2.04 8.05 27.39
CA LEU A 479 -0.90 8.02 28.31
C LEU A 479 -0.36 6.59 28.34
N ALA A 480 0.87 6.44 27.87
CA ALA A 480 1.55 5.15 27.81
C ALA A 480 3.05 5.30 28.04
N TRP A 481 3.68 4.26 28.57
CA TRP A 481 5.11 4.23 28.81
C TRP A 481 5.67 2.82 28.63
N ARG A 482 6.97 2.74 28.41
CA ARG A 482 7.74 1.49 28.35
C ARG A 482 9.19 1.77 28.70
N ILE A 483 9.93 0.73 29.09
CA ILE A 483 11.33 0.86 29.48
C ILE A 483 12.28 0.12 28.54
N LYS A 484 13.55 0.49 28.57
CA LYS A 484 14.64 -0.23 27.90
C LYS A 484 15.24 -1.23 28.87
N GLY A 485 15.17 -2.53 28.56
CA GLY A 485 15.69 -3.61 29.41
C GLY A 485 15.22 -4.99 28.96
N PRO A 486 15.72 -6.08 29.58
CA PRO A 486 15.28 -7.46 29.28
C PRO A 486 13.77 -7.60 29.41
N ALA A 487 13.11 -8.30 28.49
CA ALA A 487 11.64 -8.38 28.41
C ALA A 487 10.98 -9.03 29.66
N ASP A 488 11.75 -9.76 30.44
CA ASP A 488 11.36 -10.51 31.63
C ASP A 488 11.59 -9.76 32.94
N LEU A 489 12.14 -8.54 32.92
CA LEU A 489 12.30 -7.72 34.13
C LEU A 489 10.93 -7.21 34.60
N PRO A 490 10.33 -7.77 35.68
CA PRO A 490 9.01 -7.38 36.10
C PRO A 490 9.09 -6.08 36.90
N LEU A 491 8.50 -5.01 36.35
CA LEU A 491 8.36 -3.74 37.06
C LEU A 491 6.93 -3.60 37.58
N ASP A 492 6.79 -3.39 38.88
CA ASP A 492 5.50 -3.22 39.53
C ASP A 492 5.05 -1.75 39.48
N TRP A 493 4.13 -1.47 38.55
CA TRP A 493 3.57 -0.14 38.31
C TRP A 493 2.19 0.00 38.93
N SER A 494 1.92 1.16 39.52
CA SER A 494 0.59 1.60 39.91
C SER A 494 0.34 3.02 39.44
N ALA A 495 -0.92 3.36 39.17
CA ALA A 495 -1.32 4.68 38.69
C ALA A 495 -2.52 5.21 39.49
N THR A 496 -2.47 6.49 39.85
CA THR A 496 -3.60 7.19 40.48
C THR A 496 -3.84 8.55 39.84
N THR A 497 -5.03 9.12 40.01
CA THR A 497 -5.26 10.54 39.72
C THR A 497 -4.40 11.40 40.65
N ALA A 498 -3.92 12.53 40.15
CA ALA A 498 -3.14 13.51 40.90
C ALA A 498 -3.92 14.84 40.92
N ASP A 499 -4.77 15.01 41.94
CA ASP A 499 -5.48 16.27 42.17
C ASP A 499 -4.66 17.17 43.12
N ASN A 500 -4.57 18.46 42.78
CA ASN A 500 -3.95 19.49 43.64
C ASN A 500 -4.83 19.86 44.84
N ALA A 501 -6.03 19.28 44.98
CA ALA A 501 -7.08 19.76 45.87
C ALA A 501 -7.63 18.66 46.80
N GLY A 502 -6.77 18.05 47.63
CA GLY A 502 -7.14 17.38 48.89
C GLY A 502 -8.14 16.19 48.87
N ASN A 503 -8.78 15.90 47.74
CA ASN A 503 -9.73 14.81 47.56
C ASN A 503 -8.96 13.61 46.96
N GLY A 504 -9.11 12.44 47.59
CA GLY A 504 -8.16 11.32 47.47
C GLY A 504 -7.78 10.86 46.06
N ASN A 505 -6.58 10.27 45.97
CA ASN A 505 -6.02 9.67 44.76
C ASN A 505 -6.87 8.46 44.32
N ALA A 506 -7.66 8.60 43.25
CA ALA A 506 -8.45 7.51 42.71
C ALA A 506 -7.55 6.55 41.90
N PRO A 507 -7.65 5.22 42.07
CA PRO A 507 -6.86 4.26 41.32
C PRO A 507 -7.24 4.29 39.83
N VAL A 508 -6.23 4.30 38.96
CA VAL A 508 -6.39 4.25 37.50
C VAL A 508 -6.01 2.86 37.01
N ILE A 509 -6.85 2.27 36.17
CA ILE A 509 -6.60 0.92 35.63
C ILE A 509 -5.58 1.03 34.50
N ILE A 510 -4.45 0.35 34.66
CA ILE A 510 -3.38 0.24 33.67
C ILE A 510 -3.33 -1.18 33.10
N ALA A 511 -2.83 -1.30 31.87
CA ALA A 511 -2.59 -2.60 31.25
C ALA A 511 -1.32 -2.57 30.41
N THR A 512 -0.51 -3.62 30.54
CA THR A 512 0.58 -3.91 29.60
C THR A 512 0.00 -4.54 28.34
N THR A 513 0.38 -4.03 27.19
CA THR A 513 -0.18 -4.38 25.88
C THR A 513 0.87 -4.21 24.78
N SER A 514 0.89 -5.15 23.84
CA SER A 514 1.59 -4.98 22.56
C SER A 514 0.74 -4.23 21.52
N GLN A 515 -0.52 -3.96 21.84
CA GLN A 515 -1.49 -3.30 20.97
C GLN A 515 -1.83 -1.91 21.52
N MET A 516 -1.19 -0.91 20.94
CA MET A 516 -1.54 0.50 21.11
C MET A 516 -2.66 0.88 20.12
N PRO A 517 -3.42 1.97 20.37
CA PRO A 517 -4.28 2.52 19.33
C PRO A 517 -3.50 2.72 18.03
N VAL A 518 -4.02 2.25 16.89
CA VAL A 518 -3.32 2.30 15.59
C VAL A 518 -2.80 3.71 15.31
N ALA A 519 -3.60 4.73 15.64
CA ALA A 519 -3.22 6.12 15.53
C ALA A 519 -1.93 6.50 16.27
N ALA A 520 -1.60 5.88 17.40
CA ALA A 520 -0.40 6.18 18.20
C ALA A 520 0.89 5.92 17.42
N SER A 521 0.88 5.02 16.42
CA SER A 521 2.00 4.84 15.51
C SER A 521 2.37 6.11 14.74
N ARG A 522 1.42 7.04 14.53
CA ARG A 522 1.63 8.34 13.86
C ARG A 522 2.43 9.35 14.72
N LEU A 523 2.72 9.04 15.99
CA LEU A 523 3.60 9.83 16.86
C LEU A 523 5.09 9.66 16.51
N PHE A 524 5.42 8.66 15.69
CA PHE A 524 6.80 8.36 15.31
C PHE A 524 6.98 8.44 13.79
N ALA A 525 8.11 9.01 13.34
CA ALA A 525 8.49 9.00 11.93
C ALA A 525 9.00 7.61 11.49
N SER A 526 9.65 6.90 12.40
CA SER A 526 10.16 5.52 12.27
C SER A 526 9.61 4.66 13.40
N LEU A 527 9.56 3.34 13.24
CA LEU A 527 9.09 2.44 14.29
C LEU A 527 10.08 2.48 15.48
N PRO A 528 9.67 2.87 16.69
CA PRO A 528 10.58 2.95 17.81
C PRO A 528 10.84 1.55 18.39
N GLN A 529 12.03 0.99 18.16
CA GLN A 529 12.39 -0.38 18.52
C GLN A 529 13.36 -0.47 19.71
N GLY A 530 13.55 -1.70 20.22
CA GLY A 530 14.45 -1.96 21.35
C GLY A 530 13.87 -1.64 22.73
N TRP A 531 12.53 -1.58 22.84
CA TRP A 531 11.82 -1.30 24.08
C TRP A 531 10.92 -2.48 24.46
N GLN A 532 10.62 -2.61 25.75
CA GLN A 532 9.60 -3.55 26.24
C GLN A 532 8.19 -3.22 25.70
N PRO A 533 7.20 -4.12 25.82
CA PRO A 533 5.81 -3.80 25.50
C PRO A 533 5.29 -2.56 26.24
N TRP A 534 4.34 -1.85 25.62
CA TRP A 534 3.75 -0.65 26.20
C TRP A 534 2.91 -0.98 27.43
N THR A 535 2.98 -0.14 28.46
CA THR A 535 1.97 -0.06 29.52
C THR A 535 1.18 1.23 29.35
N ARG A 536 -0.14 1.15 29.40
CA ARG A 536 -1.01 2.32 29.20
C ARG A 536 -2.18 2.35 30.16
N ILE A 537 -2.82 3.51 30.27
CA ILE A 537 -4.14 3.60 30.90
C ILE A 537 -5.15 2.83 30.04
N ALA A 538 -5.73 1.78 30.63
CA ALA A 538 -6.71 0.91 29.98
C ALA A 538 -8.12 1.49 30.06
N ARG A 539 -8.44 2.17 31.17
CA ARG A 539 -9.72 2.83 31.39
C ARG A 539 -9.51 4.17 32.09
N TRP A 540 -9.96 5.24 31.42
CA TRP A 540 -9.95 6.58 31.99
C TRP A 540 -11.08 6.75 33.02
N PRO A 541 -10.84 7.43 34.16
CA PRO A 541 -11.88 7.82 35.09
C PRO A 541 -12.95 8.68 34.40
N GLN A 542 -14.21 8.56 34.82
CA GLN A 542 -15.32 9.35 34.27
C GLN A 542 -15.30 10.78 34.81
N ALA A 543 -15.86 11.76 34.09
CA ALA A 543 -15.83 13.17 34.51
C ALA A 543 -16.53 13.44 35.86
N THR A 544 -17.41 12.54 36.32
CA THR A 544 -18.00 12.61 37.67
C THR A 544 -17.03 12.28 38.80
N GLU A 545 -15.88 11.69 38.49
CA GLU A 545 -14.87 11.25 39.45
C GLU A 545 -13.75 12.31 39.64
N ILE A 546 -13.72 13.38 38.82
CA ILE A 546 -12.67 14.42 38.84
C ILE A 546 -13.33 15.80 38.70
N MET A 547 -13.19 16.67 39.70
CA MET A 547 -13.61 18.08 39.60
C MET A 547 -12.47 18.94 39.03
N GLY A 548 -12.48 19.16 37.72
CA GLY A 548 -11.47 19.98 37.03
C GLY A 548 -11.07 19.37 35.70
N GLY A 549 -10.46 20.17 34.83
CA GLY A 549 -9.96 19.72 33.53
C GLY A 549 -8.90 18.61 33.61
N ARG A 550 -8.30 18.29 32.45
CA ARG A 550 -7.28 17.25 32.20
C ARG A 550 -6.61 16.68 33.48
N PRO A 551 -6.91 15.42 33.89
CA PRO A 551 -6.33 14.86 35.10
C PRO A 551 -4.84 14.59 34.88
N ASN A 552 -4.02 15.09 35.81
CA ASN A 552 -2.67 14.60 35.97
C ASN A 552 -2.75 13.16 36.53
N VAL A 553 -1.83 12.30 36.10
CA VAL A 553 -1.71 10.92 36.56
C VAL A 553 -0.39 10.77 37.27
N ARG A 554 -0.43 10.26 38.50
CA ARG A 554 0.77 9.89 39.26
C ARG A 554 1.07 8.42 39.04
N LEU A 555 2.18 8.13 38.37
CA LEU A 555 2.74 6.78 38.28
C LEU A 555 3.67 6.52 39.46
N THR A 556 3.56 5.34 40.06
CA THR A 556 4.49 4.85 41.07
C THR A 556 5.09 3.54 40.59
N LEU A 557 6.42 3.49 40.48
CA LEU A 557 7.20 2.28 40.24
C LEU A 557 7.74 1.77 41.57
N ASN A 558 7.36 0.55 41.95
CA ASN A 558 7.92 -0.14 43.11
C ASN A 558 9.16 -0.94 42.69
N LEU A 559 10.28 -0.72 43.37
CA LEU A 559 11.52 -1.45 43.14
C LEU A 559 11.56 -2.72 43.99
N PRO A 560 12.04 -3.85 43.45
CA PRO A 560 12.11 -5.12 44.19
C PRO A 560 13.10 -5.08 45.37
N ARG A 561 14.08 -4.17 45.31
CA ARG A 561 15.04 -3.86 46.38
C ARG A 561 15.32 -2.36 46.40
N ALA A 562 15.87 -1.87 47.51
CA ALA A 562 16.35 -0.48 47.57
C ALA A 562 17.47 -0.26 46.54
N ALA A 563 17.43 0.87 45.85
CA ALA A 563 18.46 1.23 44.87
C ALA A 563 19.80 1.54 45.58
N ASN A 564 20.91 1.16 44.96
CA ASN A 564 22.25 1.43 45.47
C ASN A 564 22.66 2.90 45.19
N GLY A 565 21.96 3.58 44.28
CA GLY A 565 22.27 4.93 43.83
C GLY A 565 23.10 4.90 42.56
N GLY A 566 22.74 5.73 41.59
CA GLY A 566 23.43 5.83 40.29
C GLY A 566 22.94 4.82 39.24
N GLU A 567 22.07 3.86 39.58
CA GLU A 567 21.47 2.98 38.58
C GLU A 567 20.66 3.78 37.55
N ILE A 568 20.76 3.40 36.26
CA ILE A 568 20.10 4.10 35.16
C ILE A 568 18.93 3.29 34.64
N LEU A 569 17.76 3.93 34.53
CA LEU A 569 16.57 3.39 33.88
C LEU A 569 16.17 4.31 32.73
N HIS A 570 16.10 3.76 31.51
CA HIS A 570 15.57 4.49 30.35
C HIS A 570 14.09 4.16 30.15
N MET A 571 13.28 5.20 30.02
CA MET A 571 11.84 5.10 29.78
C MET A 571 11.44 5.92 28.55
N LEU A 572 10.52 5.42 27.74
CA LEU A 572 9.85 6.16 26.68
C LEU A 572 8.41 6.38 27.10
N VAL A 573 7.97 7.63 27.14
CA VAL A 573 6.62 8.02 27.59
C VAL A 573 5.91 8.74 26.46
N ALA A 574 4.74 8.26 26.05
CA ALA A 574 3.77 8.99 25.25
C ALA A 574 2.80 9.71 26.19
N GLY A 575 3.04 10.99 26.42
CA GLY A 575 2.52 11.80 27.51
C GLY A 575 3.54 12.85 27.92
N ARG A 576 3.09 13.92 28.59
CA ARG A 576 3.98 15.00 29.04
C ARG A 576 4.39 14.83 30.48
N VAL A 577 5.66 15.05 30.77
CA VAL A 577 6.24 14.91 32.10
C VAL A 577 6.77 16.26 32.56
N ALA A 578 6.37 16.70 33.76
CA ALA A 578 7.01 17.85 34.39
C ALA A 578 8.27 17.39 35.14
N ALA A 579 9.42 18.02 34.90
CA ALA A 579 10.67 17.66 35.59
C ALA A 579 10.56 17.77 37.12
N ALA A 580 9.79 18.73 37.63
CA ALA A 580 9.49 18.89 39.05
C ALA A 580 8.56 17.79 39.62
N GLY A 581 7.95 16.97 38.77
CA GLY A 581 7.04 15.88 39.14
C GLY A 581 7.71 14.52 39.33
N ILE A 582 9.04 14.44 39.30
CA ILE A 582 9.80 13.19 39.44
C ILE A 582 10.44 13.14 40.83
N ASN A 583 10.14 12.08 41.59
CA ASN A 583 10.69 11.84 42.92
C ASN A 583 11.36 10.46 43.01
N GLY A 584 12.49 10.38 43.72
CA GLY A 584 13.27 9.16 43.90
C GLY A 584 14.34 8.91 42.82
N ALA A 585 14.43 9.77 41.82
CA ALA A 585 15.48 9.72 40.78
C ALA A 585 15.76 11.14 40.27
N SER A 586 16.98 11.40 39.81
CA SER A 586 17.23 12.53 38.91
C SER A 586 16.85 12.12 37.48
N ALA A 587 16.43 13.08 36.66
CA ALA A 587 15.88 12.80 35.33
C ALA A 587 16.46 13.72 34.26
N GLN A 588 16.83 13.14 33.13
CA GLN A 588 17.10 13.86 31.89
C GLN A 588 15.99 13.53 30.88
N LEU A 589 15.31 14.55 30.38
CA LEU A 589 14.19 14.41 29.46
C LEU A 589 14.62 14.86 28.06
N THR A 590 14.42 14.01 27.07
CA THR A 590 14.72 14.28 25.66
C THR A 590 13.44 14.13 24.84
N PRO A 591 13.03 15.14 24.05
CA PRO A 591 11.92 15.03 23.11
C PRO A 591 12.12 13.85 22.14
N ALA A 592 11.08 13.05 21.92
CA ALA A 592 11.11 11.85 21.08
C ALA A 592 9.89 11.73 20.14
N CYS A 593 9.03 12.76 20.10
CA CYS A 593 7.91 12.79 19.17
C CYS A 593 8.39 13.30 17.80
N THR A 594 8.39 12.43 16.80
CA THR A 594 8.93 12.71 15.46
C THR A 594 7.89 12.56 14.35
N GLY A 595 6.73 11.98 14.65
CA GLY A 595 5.69 11.70 13.66
C GLY A 595 4.74 12.88 13.40
N ARG A 596 3.91 12.71 12.37
CA ARG A 596 2.94 13.74 11.92
C ARG A 596 1.80 14.03 12.90
N ALA A 597 1.59 13.17 13.90
CA ALA A 597 0.57 13.38 14.93
C ALA A 597 1.11 14.11 16.18
N CYS A 598 2.38 14.51 16.18
CA CYS A 598 2.96 15.31 17.24
C CYS A 598 2.43 16.74 17.18
N ALA A 599 1.78 17.23 18.24
CA ALA A 599 1.46 18.64 18.39
C ALA A 599 2.68 19.41 18.93
N ASN A 600 3.50 18.75 19.75
CA ASN A 600 4.76 19.24 20.29
C ASN A 600 5.80 18.11 20.27
N SER A 601 7.09 18.46 20.11
CA SER A 601 8.18 17.46 20.13
C SER A 601 8.26 16.68 21.45
N SER A 602 7.76 17.26 22.55
CA SER A 602 7.67 16.68 23.89
C SER A 602 6.39 15.88 24.16
N ASP A 603 5.52 15.67 23.18
CA ASP A 603 4.36 14.79 23.37
C ASP A 603 4.78 13.32 23.57
N VAL A 604 5.96 12.95 23.08
CA VAL A 604 6.67 11.73 23.46
C VAL A 604 8.03 12.14 24.00
N GLN A 605 8.45 11.56 25.13
CA GLN A 605 9.73 11.88 25.76
C GLN A 605 10.48 10.60 26.11
N GLN A 606 11.78 10.58 25.79
CA GLN A 606 12.71 9.63 26.38
C GLN A 606 13.23 10.22 27.69
N ILE A 607 13.14 9.45 28.77
CA ILE A 607 13.52 9.85 30.12
C ILE A 607 14.63 8.92 30.59
N THR A 608 15.79 9.47 30.88
CA THR A 608 16.87 8.77 31.56
C THR A 608 16.77 9.09 33.04
N LEU A 609 16.38 8.10 33.84
CA LEU A 609 16.25 8.21 35.29
C LEU A 609 17.51 7.65 35.95
N THR A 610 18.17 8.44 36.79
CA THR A 610 19.28 7.99 37.63
C THR A 610 18.77 7.86 39.06
N LEU A 611 18.71 6.62 39.56
CA LEU A 611 18.12 6.30 40.86
C LEU A 611 18.93 6.91 42.00
N GLN A 612 18.24 7.43 43.01
CA GLN A 612 18.88 7.91 44.24
C GLN A 612 19.15 6.74 45.19
N ALA A 613 20.21 6.82 45.98
CA ALA A 613 20.54 5.76 46.93
C ALA A 613 19.42 5.57 47.97
N GLY A 614 19.08 4.31 48.27
CA GLY A 614 18.11 3.93 49.30
C GLY A 614 16.64 3.99 48.90
N VAL A 615 16.31 4.52 47.71
CA VAL A 615 14.90 4.61 47.28
C VAL A 615 14.31 3.24 46.98
N ARG A 616 13.03 3.04 47.34
CA ARG A 616 12.24 1.85 46.99
C ARG A 616 11.11 2.14 46.01
N THR A 617 10.80 3.41 45.81
CA THR A 617 9.70 3.85 44.94
C THR A 617 10.11 5.07 44.13
N ILE A 618 9.80 5.05 42.85
CA ILE A 618 9.95 6.23 41.97
C ILE A 618 8.54 6.73 41.65
N ARG A 619 8.32 8.04 41.75
CA ARG A 619 7.03 8.67 41.40
C ARG A 619 7.19 9.64 40.26
N LEU A 620 6.26 9.60 39.31
CA LEU A 620 6.22 10.50 38.15
C LEU A 620 4.81 11.08 37.97
N ASP A 621 4.70 12.40 37.93
CA ASP A 621 3.46 13.10 37.60
C ASP A 621 3.42 13.41 36.09
N LEU A 622 2.40 12.87 35.41
CA LEU A 622 2.27 12.84 33.96
C LEU A 622 0.94 13.44 33.49
N GLN A 623 0.95 14.08 32.32
CA GLN A 623 -0.24 14.55 31.63
C GLN A 623 -0.50 13.70 30.38
N PRO A 624 -1.75 13.24 30.15
CA PRO A 624 -2.11 12.59 28.89
C PRO A 624 -2.05 13.54 27.70
N LEU A 625 -1.84 12.95 26.54
CA LEU A 625 -2.04 13.60 25.25
C LEU A 625 -3.51 13.58 24.89
N ASP A 626 -4.04 14.70 24.41
CA ASP A 626 -5.29 14.68 23.65
C ASP A 626 -4.97 14.11 22.28
N PHE A 627 -5.69 13.06 21.89
CA PHE A 627 -5.37 12.31 20.70
C PHE A 627 -6.65 12.09 19.90
N ASN A 628 -6.83 12.75 18.76
CA ASN A 628 -8.04 12.60 17.96
C ASN A 628 -7.66 12.25 16.53
N THR A 629 -8.24 11.17 16.00
CA THR A 629 -7.97 10.73 14.62
C THR A 629 -9.27 10.53 13.83
N PRO A 630 -9.79 11.60 13.20
CA PRO A 630 -11.00 11.53 12.40
C PRO A 630 -10.96 10.46 11.29
N GLU A 631 -9.76 10.18 10.75
CA GLU A 631 -9.57 9.16 9.70
C GLU A 631 -9.87 7.73 10.16
N ASP A 632 -9.58 7.40 11.42
CA ASP A 632 -9.76 6.05 11.95
C ASP A 632 -11.21 5.83 12.44
N GLN A 633 -11.93 6.93 12.71
CA GLN A 633 -13.34 6.92 13.09
C GLN A 633 -14.24 6.31 12.02
N LYS A 634 -13.85 6.30 10.73
CA LYS A 634 -14.62 5.63 9.65
C LYS A 634 -14.77 4.12 9.84
N TYR A 635 -13.95 3.53 10.71
CA TYR A 635 -13.99 2.11 11.09
C TYR A 635 -14.50 1.87 12.52
N ARG A 636 -15.16 2.87 13.13
CA ARG A 636 -15.76 2.77 14.48
C ARG A 636 -17.26 2.96 14.42
N HIS A 637 -18.02 2.34 15.32
CA HIS A 637 -19.46 2.62 15.37
C HIS A 637 -19.77 4.04 15.86
N LEU A 638 -18.89 4.66 16.66
CA LEU A 638 -19.13 5.97 17.26
C LEU A 638 -18.34 7.07 16.54
N ARG A 639 -19.03 8.15 16.17
CA ARG A 639 -18.43 9.37 15.57
C ARG A 639 -19.09 10.63 16.12
N VAL A 640 -18.38 11.76 16.05
CA VAL A 640 -18.96 13.10 16.31
C VAL A 640 -19.09 13.87 15.00
N VAL A 641 -20.29 14.33 14.68
CA VAL A 641 -20.60 15.16 13.50
C VAL A 641 -21.37 16.39 13.96
N GLY A 642 -20.85 17.59 13.64
CA GLY A 642 -21.47 18.86 14.05
C GLY A 642 -21.63 19.00 15.57
N GLY A 643 -20.76 18.39 16.38
CA GLY A 643 -20.87 18.39 17.85
C GLY A 643 -21.81 17.31 18.44
N HIS A 644 -22.48 16.52 17.60
CA HIS A 644 -23.38 15.46 18.05
C HIS A 644 -22.77 14.07 17.89
N LEU A 645 -23.02 13.20 18.88
CA LEU A 645 -22.68 11.78 18.80
C LEU A 645 -23.63 11.08 17.82
N ILE A 646 -23.06 10.28 16.93
CA ILE A 646 -23.81 9.46 15.98
C ILE A 646 -23.30 8.02 16.00
N TRP A 647 -24.22 7.08 15.83
CA TRP A 647 -23.89 5.68 15.56
C TRP A 647 -23.85 5.48 14.05
N GLN A 648 -22.68 5.15 13.51
CA GLN A 648 -22.54 4.81 12.10
C GLN A 648 -22.60 3.29 11.90
N PRO A 649 -23.35 2.81 10.89
CA PRO A 649 -23.23 1.44 10.45
C PRO A 649 -21.83 1.26 9.86
N LEU A 650 -21.07 0.32 10.41
CA LEU A 650 -19.87 -0.13 9.75
C LEU A 650 -20.31 -0.96 8.56
N ALA A 651 -20.12 -0.43 7.35
CA ALA A 651 -20.12 -1.28 6.18
C ALA A 651 -19.19 -2.45 6.50
N GLN A 652 -19.68 -3.68 6.37
CA GLN A 652 -18.78 -4.82 6.23
C GLN A 652 -17.91 -4.46 5.04
N SER A 653 -16.71 -3.96 5.31
CA SER A 653 -15.80 -3.46 4.30
C SER A 653 -15.68 -4.51 3.20
N ASP A 654 -15.52 -4.04 1.96
CA ASP A 654 -15.57 -4.76 0.68
C ASP A 654 -14.70 -6.03 0.54
N ASN A 655 -14.13 -6.53 1.63
CA ASN A 655 -13.45 -7.81 1.76
C ASN A 655 -14.38 -9.01 2.04
N VAL A 656 -15.69 -8.84 2.23
CA VAL A 656 -16.60 -9.99 2.46
C VAL A 656 -17.04 -10.67 1.15
N SER A 657 -16.87 -10.01 0.00
CA SER A 657 -17.11 -10.61 -1.32
C SER A 657 -15.94 -11.47 -1.82
N ALA A 658 -14.75 -11.33 -1.23
CA ALA A 658 -13.78 -12.40 -1.27
C ALA A 658 -14.34 -13.51 -0.37
N ARG A 659 -14.77 -14.62 -0.97
CA ARG A 659 -15.04 -15.86 -0.25
C ARG A 659 -13.97 -15.99 0.84
N ARG A 660 -14.36 -16.21 2.10
CA ARG A 660 -13.43 -16.68 3.14
C ARG A 660 -12.93 -18.07 2.72
N ASN A 661 -12.13 -18.13 1.67
CA ASN A 661 -11.21 -19.21 1.48
C ASN A 661 -10.22 -19.04 2.62
N MET A 662 -10.08 -20.07 3.45
CA MET A 662 -8.95 -20.10 4.36
C MET A 662 -7.68 -19.88 3.52
N PRO A 663 -6.74 -19.04 3.98
CA PRO A 663 -5.50 -18.82 3.24
C PRO A 663 -4.86 -20.17 2.95
N SER A 664 -4.47 -20.37 1.69
CA SER A 664 -3.82 -21.60 1.26
C SER A 664 -2.48 -21.75 2.01
N ALA A 665 -2.11 -22.98 2.38
CA ALA A 665 -0.76 -23.23 2.89
C ALA A 665 0.26 -22.92 1.79
N VAL A 666 1.45 -22.44 2.15
CA VAL A 666 2.50 -22.06 1.19
C VAL A 666 3.82 -22.72 1.58
N GLN A 667 4.52 -23.28 0.60
CA GLN A 667 5.91 -23.70 0.72
C GLN A 667 6.76 -22.90 -0.26
N LEU A 668 7.87 -22.32 0.21
CA LEU A 668 8.82 -21.58 -0.62
C LEU A 668 10.21 -22.18 -0.57
N GLN A 669 10.85 -22.24 -1.73
CA GLN A 669 12.25 -22.64 -1.88
C GLN A 669 13.05 -21.57 -2.64
N ASP A 670 14.36 -21.56 -2.44
CA ASP A 670 15.30 -20.80 -3.26
C ASP A 670 15.56 -21.53 -4.59
N ARG A 671 16.32 -20.90 -5.49
CA ARG A 671 16.56 -21.45 -6.83
C ARG A 671 17.27 -22.81 -6.84
N ASN A 672 17.93 -23.16 -5.73
CA ASN A 672 18.70 -24.38 -5.54
C ASN A 672 17.90 -25.45 -4.76
N GLY A 673 16.62 -25.20 -4.44
CA GLY A 673 15.74 -26.11 -3.72
C GLY A 673 15.84 -26.00 -2.19
N THR A 674 16.58 -25.02 -1.66
CA THR A 674 16.70 -24.80 -0.22
C THR A 674 15.42 -24.20 0.33
N THR A 675 14.92 -24.72 1.44
CA THR A 675 13.67 -24.23 2.05
C THR A 675 13.81 -22.81 2.61
N LEU A 676 12.95 -21.90 2.15
CA LEU A 676 12.87 -20.52 2.60
C LEU A 676 11.70 -20.28 3.57
N TRP A 677 10.61 -21.03 3.42
CA TRP A 677 9.41 -20.89 4.23
C TRP A 677 8.67 -22.21 4.41
N THR A 678 8.39 -22.55 5.67
CA THR A 678 7.55 -23.69 6.09
C THR A 678 6.76 -23.31 7.34
N ASP A 679 5.58 -23.90 7.52
CA ASP A 679 4.79 -23.81 8.77
C ASP A 679 4.41 -22.37 9.22
N GLY A 680 4.28 -21.46 8.26
CA GLY A 680 3.80 -20.09 8.54
C GLY A 680 4.88 -19.12 9.04
N ALA A 681 6.17 -19.48 8.95
CA ALA A 681 7.31 -18.64 9.29
C ALA A 681 8.48 -18.84 8.30
N PRO A 682 9.40 -17.85 8.16
CA PRO A 682 10.60 -18.04 7.36
C PRO A 682 11.58 -19.00 8.06
N SER A 683 12.41 -19.71 7.30
CA SER A 683 13.48 -20.53 7.87
C SER A 683 14.52 -19.66 8.60
N GLU A 684 15.27 -20.25 9.53
CA GLU A 684 16.32 -19.55 10.28
C GLU A 684 17.36 -18.94 9.32
N SER A 685 17.85 -19.73 8.36
CA SER A 685 18.78 -19.26 7.33
C SER A 685 18.20 -18.14 6.46
N ALA A 686 16.90 -18.16 6.15
CA ALA A 686 16.26 -17.07 5.42
C ALA A 686 16.13 -15.79 6.27
N THR A 687 15.88 -15.96 7.57
CA THR A 687 15.81 -14.85 8.53
C THR A 687 17.18 -14.19 8.69
N GLU A 688 18.24 -14.98 8.89
CA GLU A 688 19.63 -14.50 8.95
C GLU A 688 20.09 -13.84 7.64
N ALA A 689 19.52 -14.25 6.51
CA ALA A 689 19.78 -13.64 5.20
C ALA A 689 18.95 -12.36 4.93
N GLY A 690 18.23 -11.84 5.94
CA GLY A 690 17.46 -10.61 5.84
C GLY A 690 16.17 -10.72 5.00
N LEU A 691 15.67 -11.94 4.76
CA LEU A 691 14.55 -12.17 3.84
C LEU A 691 13.16 -12.03 4.49
N ALA A 692 13.07 -11.84 5.81
CA ALA A 692 11.77 -11.77 6.51
C ALA A 692 10.81 -10.70 5.96
N PRO A 693 11.23 -9.45 5.64
CA PRO A 693 10.34 -8.46 5.02
C PRO A 693 9.80 -8.89 3.65
N LEU A 694 10.58 -9.66 2.89
CA LEU A 694 10.22 -10.14 1.55
C LEU A 694 9.29 -11.36 1.61
N LEU A 695 9.72 -12.41 2.33
CA LEU A 695 9.02 -13.69 2.39
C LEU A 695 7.77 -13.61 3.26
N GLY A 696 7.86 -12.91 4.38
CA GLY A 696 6.83 -12.85 5.41
C GLY A 696 7.43 -12.98 6.80
N ILE A 697 6.68 -12.52 7.80
CA ILE A 697 7.02 -12.74 9.23
C ILE A 697 6.07 -13.73 9.87
N SER A 698 4.83 -13.74 9.38
CA SER A 698 3.78 -14.69 9.73
C SER A 698 2.82 -14.82 8.53
N SER A 699 1.88 -15.75 8.60
CA SER A 699 0.79 -15.89 7.63
C SER A 699 -0.14 -14.66 7.56
N GLU A 700 -0.08 -13.75 8.54
CA GLU A 700 -0.86 -12.50 8.54
C GLU A 700 -0.19 -11.37 7.73
N HIS A 701 1.07 -11.53 7.31
CA HIS A 701 1.78 -10.55 6.49
C HIS A 701 1.28 -10.60 5.04
N ALA A 702 0.09 -10.05 4.80
CA ALA A 702 -0.65 -10.22 3.55
C ALA A 702 0.06 -9.75 2.26
N ASN A 703 1.00 -8.80 2.38
CA ASN A 703 1.73 -8.24 1.25
C ASN A 703 3.09 -8.92 1.01
N SER A 704 3.51 -9.86 1.84
CA SER A 704 4.74 -10.63 1.60
C SER A 704 4.55 -11.64 0.47
N VAL A 705 5.62 -12.24 -0.05
CA VAL A 705 5.51 -13.29 -1.08
C VAL A 705 4.56 -14.41 -0.62
N THR A 706 4.66 -14.85 0.64
CA THR A 706 3.78 -15.91 1.15
C THR A 706 2.34 -15.44 1.32
N GLY A 707 2.11 -14.22 1.82
CA GLY A 707 0.78 -13.63 1.92
C GLY A 707 0.11 -13.41 0.56
N MET A 708 0.92 -13.11 -0.46
CA MET A 708 0.47 -13.03 -1.85
C MET A 708 0.02 -14.40 -2.37
N LEU A 709 0.87 -15.42 -2.24
CA LEU A 709 0.57 -16.77 -2.72
C LEU A 709 -0.58 -17.44 -1.97
N ALA A 710 -0.75 -17.14 -0.67
CA ALA A 710 -1.86 -17.64 0.13
C ALA A 710 -3.25 -17.17 -0.37
N ARG A 711 -3.31 -16.13 -1.22
CA ARG A 711 -4.55 -15.65 -1.87
C ARG A 711 -4.94 -16.47 -3.09
N LEU A 712 -4.04 -17.30 -3.61
CA LEU A 712 -4.33 -18.18 -4.74
C LEU A 712 -5.19 -19.37 -4.29
N PRO A 713 -6.08 -19.87 -5.16
CA PRO A 713 -6.75 -21.13 -4.91
C PRO A 713 -5.71 -22.25 -4.88
N ALA A 714 -5.75 -23.12 -3.85
CA ALA A 714 -4.89 -24.30 -3.77
C ALA A 714 -5.74 -25.59 -3.83
N PRO A 715 -6.02 -26.13 -5.04
CA PRO A 715 -6.76 -27.38 -5.19
C PRO A 715 -6.11 -28.56 -4.45
N ALA A 716 -4.78 -28.57 -4.36
CA ALA A 716 -3.98 -29.59 -3.66
C ALA A 716 -3.73 -29.29 -2.17
N GLY A 717 -4.32 -28.21 -1.63
CA GLY A 717 -4.18 -27.81 -0.21
C GLY A 717 -2.96 -26.93 0.11
N THR A 718 -1.91 -26.98 -0.72
CA THR A 718 -0.68 -26.19 -0.56
C THR A 718 -0.24 -25.60 -1.89
N VAL A 719 0.18 -24.34 -1.89
CA VAL A 719 0.84 -23.65 -3.00
C VAL A 719 2.35 -23.84 -2.87
N ASN A 720 2.99 -24.39 -3.90
CA ASN A 720 4.44 -24.61 -3.92
C ASN A 720 5.08 -23.62 -4.88
N ALA A 721 6.09 -22.88 -4.42
CA ALA A 721 6.80 -21.96 -5.31
C ALA A 721 8.30 -21.92 -5.07
N VAL A 722 9.04 -21.58 -6.13
CA VAL A 722 10.49 -21.41 -6.12
C VAL A 722 10.80 -19.98 -6.49
N LEU A 723 11.69 -19.34 -5.72
CA LEU A 723 12.20 -18.00 -6.01
C LEU A 723 13.52 -18.06 -6.79
N THR A 724 13.83 -17.00 -7.52
CA THR A 724 15.11 -16.86 -8.24
C THR A 724 16.31 -16.61 -7.32
N LEU A 725 16.06 -16.34 -6.04
CA LEU A 725 17.08 -16.03 -5.06
C LEU A 725 18.05 -17.20 -4.88
N ASP A 726 19.33 -16.88 -4.75
CA ASP A 726 20.38 -17.79 -4.31
C ASP A 726 20.67 -17.50 -2.83
N LEU A 727 20.27 -18.41 -1.93
CA LEU A 727 20.32 -18.14 -0.49
C LEU A 727 21.76 -17.90 0.03
N PRO A 728 22.79 -18.66 -0.37
CA PRO A 728 24.18 -18.35 -0.02
C PRO A 728 24.63 -16.95 -0.45
N LEU A 729 24.35 -16.55 -1.71
CA LEU A 729 24.69 -15.23 -2.21
C LEU A 729 23.92 -14.14 -1.46
N GLN A 730 22.63 -14.34 -1.20
CA GLN A 730 21.80 -13.45 -0.40
C GLN A 730 22.36 -13.24 1.00
N ALA A 731 22.75 -14.32 1.70
CA ALA A 731 23.30 -14.25 3.05
C ALA A 731 24.65 -13.52 3.11
N LEU A 732 25.55 -13.80 2.16
CA LEU A 732 26.80 -13.03 2.02
C LEU A 732 26.51 -11.56 1.79
N SER A 733 25.60 -11.28 0.85
CA SER A 733 25.20 -9.93 0.45
C SER A 733 24.64 -9.13 1.62
N GLN A 734 23.78 -9.74 2.44
CA GLN A 734 23.16 -9.08 3.60
C GLN A 734 24.22 -8.75 4.65
N ARG A 735 25.09 -9.71 5.01
CA ARG A 735 26.16 -9.49 6.00
C ARG A 735 27.16 -8.41 5.56
N VAL A 736 27.50 -8.36 4.27
CA VAL A 736 28.35 -7.29 3.73
C VAL A 736 27.63 -5.94 3.77
N LEU A 737 26.33 -5.90 3.44
CA LEU A 737 25.54 -4.67 3.52
C LEU A 737 25.50 -4.15 4.96
N ASP A 738 25.22 -5.01 5.94
CA ASP A 738 25.22 -4.63 7.36
C ASP A 738 26.62 -4.15 7.80
N CYS A 739 27.66 -4.90 7.45
CA CYS A 739 29.02 -4.54 7.81
C CYS A 739 29.49 -3.21 7.22
N VAL A 740 29.43 -3.09 5.89
CA VAL A 740 30.06 -2.00 5.14
C VAL A 740 29.13 -0.81 5.01
N ALA A 741 27.89 -1.03 4.56
CA ALA A 741 26.95 0.07 4.30
C ALA A 741 26.39 0.66 5.59
N MET A 742 25.90 -0.18 6.51
CA MET A 742 25.33 0.33 7.76
C MET A 742 26.42 0.81 8.69
N HIS A 743 27.44 -0.01 8.91
CA HIS A 743 28.42 0.18 9.98
C HIS A 743 29.80 0.69 9.56
N ARG A 744 30.03 1.06 8.29
CA ARG A 744 31.35 1.54 7.80
C ARG A 744 32.52 0.59 8.12
N GLY A 745 32.23 -0.69 8.34
CA GLY A 745 33.21 -1.71 8.62
C GLY A 745 33.96 -2.16 7.37
N ARG A 746 34.93 -3.04 7.58
CA ARG A 746 35.68 -3.72 6.52
C ARG A 746 35.37 -5.21 6.54
N TRP A 747 34.95 -5.74 5.40
CA TRP A 747 34.70 -7.16 5.21
C TRP A 747 35.98 -7.87 4.79
N GLN A 748 36.50 -8.76 5.65
CA GLN A 748 37.74 -9.52 5.44
C GLN A 748 37.56 -10.94 5.98
N ASP A 749 37.98 -11.95 5.21
CA ASP A 749 37.94 -13.37 5.61
C ASP A 749 36.58 -13.83 6.16
N GLY A 750 35.49 -13.36 5.51
CA GLY A 750 34.13 -13.68 5.90
C GLY A 750 33.63 -13.01 7.19
N ARG A 751 34.37 -12.03 7.72
CA ARG A 751 34.06 -11.32 8.97
C ARG A 751 34.04 -9.80 8.78
N CYS A 752 33.25 -9.15 9.62
CA CYS A 752 33.24 -7.69 9.71
C CYS A 752 34.24 -7.20 10.77
N THR A 753 35.04 -6.20 10.42
CA THR A 753 36.02 -5.58 11.33
C THR A 753 35.89 -4.06 11.31
N GLY A 754 36.21 -3.39 12.42
CA GLY A 754 36.21 -1.92 12.49
C GLY A 754 34.84 -1.25 12.34
N SER A 755 33.76 -1.96 12.67
CA SER A 755 32.38 -1.44 12.63
C SER A 755 32.20 -0.21 13.54
N GLN A 756 31.41 0.73 13.07
CA GLN A 756 30.98 1.93 13.77
C GLN A 756 29.45 1.92 13.94
N PRO A 757 28.89 2.62 14.94
CA PRO A 757 27.45 2.82 15.03
C PRO A 757 26.88 3.46 13.75
N ALA A 758 25.77 2.95 13.26
CA ALA A 758 25.07 3.56 12.13
C ALA A 758 24.42 4.88 12.58
N PRO A 759 24.53 5.97 11.80
CA PRO A 759 23.74 7.18 12.04
C PRO A 759 22.24 6.90 12.05
N GLU A 760 21.49 7.70 12.81
CA GLU A 760 20.03 7.60 12.85
C GLU A 760 19.42 7.78 11.45
N GLY A 761 18.44 6.95 11.10
CA GLY A 761 17.75 7.00 9.80
C GLY A 761 18.55 6.44 8.62
N ARG A 762 19.82 6.03 8.80
CA ARG A 762 20.59 5.35 7.77
C ARG A 762 19.85 4.09 7.32
N HIS A 763 19.82 3.90 6.02
CA HIS A 763 19.30 2.70 5.38
C HIS A 763 20.09 2.41 4.11
N ALA A 764 20.10 1.15 3.70
CA ALA A 764 20.87 0.66 2.58
C ALA A 764 20.13 -0.46 1.86
N GLY A 765 20.44 -0.67 0.60
CA GLY A 765 19.89 -1.76 -0.18
C GLY A 765 20.77 -2.11 -1.37
N MET A 766 20.65 -3.35 -1.84
CA MET A 766 21.42 -3.84 -2.97
C MET A 766 20.70 -4.94 -3.75
N VAL A 767 20.93 -4.99 -5.05
CA VAL A 767 20.46 -6.06 -5.93
C VAL A 767 21.62 -6.64 -6.73
N ILE A 768 21.59 -7.96 -6.95
CA ILE A 768 22.38 -8.68 -7.97
C ILE A 768 21.40 -9.47 -8.84
N LEU A 769 21.48 -9.30 -10.16
CA LEU A 769 20.60 -9.97 -11.13
C LEU A 769 21.37 -10.55 -12.32
N ASP A 770 20.88 -11.66 -12.84
CA ASP A 770 21.35 -12.29 -14.08
C ASP A 770 20.69 -11.58 -15.27
N THR A 771 21.49 -11.02 -16.19
CA THR A 771 20.96 -10.11 -17.22
C THR A 771 20.32 -10.81 -18.41
N GLU A 772 20.60 -12.10 -18.57
CA GLU A 772 20.15 -12.93 -19.67
C GLU A 772 18.77 -13.50 -19.37
N THR A 773 18.52 -13.84 -18.10
CA THR A 773 17.26 -14.42 -17.65
C THR A 773 16.34 -13.42 -16.93
N GLY A 774 16.90 -12.35 -16.38
CA GLY A 774 16.20 -11.43 -15.49
C GLY A 774 16.05 -11.94 -14.05
N ASP A 775 16.68 -13.06 -13.70
CA ASP A 775 16.61 -13.64 -12.36
C ASP A 775 17.25 -12.71 -11.33
N ILE A 776 16.50 -12.32 -10.30
CA ILE A 776 17.03 -11.61 -9.13
C ILE A 776 17.69 -12.64 -8.22
N LEU A 777 19.02 -12.62 -8.15
CA LEU A 777 19.82 -13.61 -7.40
C LEU A 777 19.97 -13.21 -5.93
N ALA A 778 20.07 -11.90 -5.67
CA ALA A 778 20.05 -11.33 -4.33
C ALA A 778 19.34 -9.98 -4.32
N ALA A 779 18.56 -9.72 -3.27
CA ALA A 779 17.91 -8.45 -2.98
C ALA A 779 17.98 -8.21 -1.47
N THR A 780 18.87 -7.33 -1.03
CA THR A 780 19.16 -7.08 0.38
C THR A 780 18.74 -5.70 0.84
N GLY A 781 18.52 -5.55 2.14
CA GLY A 781 18.04 -4.30 2.71
C GLY A 781 18.39 -4.18 4.19
N ALA A 782 18.70 -2.97 4.63
CA ALA A 782 19.07 -2.70 6.01
C ALA A 782 18.64 -1.29 6.44
N GLY A 783 18.57 -1.07 7.75
CA GLY A 783 18.25 0.23 8.36
C GLY A 783 16.75 0.57 8.46
N ALA A 784 15.88 -0.36 8.06
CA ALA A 784 14.43 -0.20 8.24
C ALA A 784 13.97 -0.56 9.67
N GLY A 785 14.80 -1.30 10.43
CA GLY A 785 14.50 -1.82 11.76
C GLY A 785 14.26 -3.33 11.76
N ASP A 786 14.42 -3.97 12.92
CA ASP A 786 14.28 -5.40 13.11
C ASP A 786 12.80 -5.83 13.09
N VAL A 787 12.46 -6.88 12.34
CA VAL A 787 11.08 -7.38 12.29
C VAL A 787 11.03 -8.87 12.55
N ASN A 788 10.18 -9.28 13.49
CA ASN A 788 9.98 -10.66 13.86
C ASN A 788 8.56 -10.89 14.41
N ALA A 789 8.24 -12.14 14.74
CA ALA A 789 6.92 -12.50 15.26
C ALA A 789 6.58 -11.77 16.59
N ALA A 790 7.58 -11.43 17.41
CA ALA A 790 7.36 -10.80 18.71
C ALA A 790 6.89 -9.34 18.60
N ASN A 791 7.33 -8.60 17.56
CA ASN A 791 6.92 -7.21 17.34
C ASN A 791 5.88 -7.02 16.21
N TRP A 792 5.32 -8.11 15.67
CA TRP A 792 4.39 -8.09 14.54
C TRP A 792 3.22 -7.12 14.72
N ALA A 793 2.59 -7.07 15.89
CA ALA A 793 1.43 -6.20 16.12
C ALA A 793 1.75 -4.71 15.91
N GLU A 794 2.86 -4.24 16.46
CA GLU A 794 3.30 -2.84 16.35
C GLU A 794 3.73 -2.52 14.91
N VAL A 795 4.45 -3.44 14.28
CA VAL A 795 4.89 -3.32 12.88
C VAL A 795 3.69 -3.26 11.94
N ARG A 796 2.71 -4.14 12.09
CA ARG A 796 1.46 -4.15 11.30
C ARG A 796 0.69 -2.84 11.46
N ASP A 797 0.60 -2.31 12.67
CA ASP A 797 -0.16 -1.09 12.94
C ASP A 797 0.59 0.15 12.43
N PHE A 798 1.93 0.16 12.49
CA PHE A 798 2.77 1.16 11.84
C PHE A 798 2.66 1.08 10.30
N ASP A 799 2.67 -0.11 9.72
CA ASP A 799 2.50 -0.35 8.29
C ASP A 799 1.17 0.21 7.79
N ARG A 800 0.09 0.03 8.55
CA ARG A 800 -1.24 0.56 8.21
C ARG A 800 -1.29 2.08 8.16
N THR A 801 -0.54 2.77 9.01
CA THR A 801 -0.57 4.25 9.04
C THR A 801 0.51 4.87 8.17
N SER A 802 1.68 4.23 8.05
CA SER A 802 2.87 4.73 7.37
C SER A 802 3.50 3.65 6.47
N PRO A 803 2.75 3.09 5.49
CA PRO A 803 3.17 1.89 4.75
C PRO A 803 4.45 2.10 3.95
N ALA A 804 4.71 3.32 3.48
CA ALA A 804 5.92 3.68 2.75
C ALA A 804 7.18 3.56 3.61
N ARG A 805 7.12 3.97 4.88
CA ARG A 805 8.25 3.96 5.84
C ARG A 805 8.30 2.69 6.69
N SER A 806 7.48 1.71 6.38
CA SER A 806 7.34 0.49 7.16
C SER A 806 8.64 -0.33 7.11
N PRO A 807 9.05 -0.95 8.22
CA PRO A 807 10.18 -1.89 8.22
C PRO A 807 9.87 -3.17 7.39
N LEU A 808 8.64 -3.34 6.93
CA LEU A 808 8.22 -4.38 6.00
C LEU A 808 8.58 -4.09 4.54
N ARG A 809 9.19 -2.94 4.24
CA ARG A 809 9.68 -2.62 2.90
C ARG A 809 11.12 -3.05 2.77
N LEU A 810 11.44 -3.71 1.66
CA LEU A 810 12.80 -4.10 1.33
C LEU A 810 13.46 -2.98 0.50
N PRO A 811 14.44 -2.22 1.03
CA PRO A 811 15.09 -1.11 0.31
C PRO A 811 15.62 -1.44 -1.08
N ALA A 812 15.99 -2.70 -1.36
CA ALA A 812 16.38 -3.14 -2.70
C ALA A 812 15.29 -2.97 -3.77
N LEU A 813 14.02 -3.08 -3.38
CA LEU A 813 12.87 -3.16 -4.29
C LEU A 813 11.85 -2.05 -4.06
N GLN A 814 11.84 -1.46 -2.87
CA GLN A 814 10.77 -0.56 -2.43
C GLN A 814 11.37 0.64 -1.67
N HIS A 815 10.78 1.80 -1.89
CA HIS A 815 11.16 3.03 -1.20
C HIS A 815 9.94 3.88 -0.85
N ASP A 816 10.10 4.78 0.10
CA ASP A 816 9.10 5.76 0.54
C ASP A 816 9.08 7.04 -0.30
N GLY A 817 10.10 7.24 -1.14
CA GLY A 817 10.30 8.42 -1.96
C GLY A 817 11.25 9.43 -1.29
N GLY A 818 11.23 10.69 -1.74
CA GLY A 818 12.07 11.74 -1.17
C GLY A 818 13.54 11.70 -1.59
N ALA A 819 14.32 12.66 -1.07
CA ALA A 819 15.69 12.94 -1.51
C ALA A 819 16.69 11.81 -1.21
N HIS A 820 16.43 10.98 -0.20
CA HIS A 820 17.31 9.86 0.16
C HIS A 820 17.27 8.68 -0.83
N GLN A 821 16.43 8.77 -1.86
CA GLN A 821 16.30 7.76 -2.91
C GLN A 821 16.85 8.26 -4.25
N SER A 822 17.45 9.45 -4.28
CA SER A 822 18.03 10.00 -5.50
C SER A 822 19.33 9.26 -5.88
N PRO A 823 19.46 8.76 -7.11
CA PRO A 823 20.62 7.99 -7.59
C PRO A 823 21.89 8.83 -7.74
N GLY A 824 21.75 10.16 -7.80
CA GLY A 824 22.81 11.08 -8.17
C GLY A 824 23.46 10.67 -9.50
N SER A 825 24.77 10.84 -9.59
CA SER A 825 25.51 10.61 -10.84
C SER A 825 25.44 9.18 -11.43
N THR A 826 24.83 8.19 -10.77
CA THR A 826 24.53 6.91 -11.44
C THR A 826 23.46 7.05 -12.53
N PHE A 827 22.54 8.03 -12.40
CA PHE A 827 21.54 8.32 -13.43
C PHE A 827 22.14 8.82 -14.76
N LYS A 828 23.39 9.32 -14.74
CA LYS A 828 24.08 9.74 -15.98
C LYS A 828 24.24 8.60 -16.99
N VAL A 829 24.14 7.34 -16.57
CA VAL A 829 24.05 6.20 -17.49
C VAL A 829 22.77 6.28 -18.34
N ILE A 830 21.64 6.65 -17.74
CA ILE A 830 20.37 6.89 -18.42
C ILE A 830 20.42 8.19 -19.22
N SER A 831 21.00 9.27 -18.67
CA SER A 831 21.23 10.51 -19.43
C SER A 831 22.07 10.24 -20.69
N ALA A 832 23.11 9.41 -20.60
CA ALA A 832 23.93 9.01 -21.73
C ALA A 832 23.14 8.24 -22.80
N LEU A 833 22.25 7.32 -22.41
CA LEU A 833 21.34 6.64 -23.34
C LEU A 833 20.41 7.64 -24.03
N GLY A 834 19.88 8.63 -23.30
CA GLY A 834 19.07 9.70 -23.87
C GLY A 834 19.82 10.59 -24.85
N LEU A 835 21.07 10.92 -24.56
CA LEU A 835 21.92 11.69 -25.46
C LEU A 835 22.26 10.90 -26.74
N GLU A 836 22.54 9.61 -26.63
CA GLU A 836 22.75 8.74 -27.79
C GLU A 836 21.47 8.56 -28.62
N LEU A 837 20.28 8.59 -28.00
CA LEU A 837 19.00 8.68 -28.73
C LEU A 837 18.87 9.99 -29.51
N ALA A 838 19.29 11.11 -28.91
CA ALA A 838 19.29 12.40 -29.59
C ALA A 838 20.28 12.41 -30.77
N ALA A 839 21.47 11.84 -30.59
CA ALA A 839 22.54 11.75 -31.59
C ALA A 839 22.12 11.04 -32.88
N GLN A 840 21.18 10.08 -32.81
CA GLN A 840 20.65 9.40 -34.00
C GLN A 840 20.02 10.36 -35.02
N ASN A 841 19.54 11.52 -34.56
CA ASN A 841 18.87 12.53 -35.38
C ASN A 841 19.57 13.90 -35.35
N ASP A 842 20.71 14.02 -34.68
CA ASP A 842 21.46 15.28 -34.53
C ASP A 842 22.97 15.02 -34.60
N GLN A 843 23.56 15.37 -35.74
CA GLN A 843 24.99 15.22 -36.01
C GLN A 843 25.87 16.06 -35.08
N GLN A 844 25.39 17.20 -34.58
CA GLN A 844 26.17 18.02 -33.65
C GLN A 844 26.26 17.35 -32.29
N ILE A 845 25.17 16.76 -31.82
CA ILE A 845 25.18 15.93 -30.60
C ILE A 845 26.09 14.73 -30.84
N ASP A 846 25.96 13.98 -31.94
CA ASP A 846 26.82 12.81 -32.19
C ASP A 846 28.33 13.16 -32.20
N ALA A 847 28.70 14.29 -32.80
CA ALA A 847 30.06 14.79 -32.79
C ALA A 847 30.53 15.17 -31.37
N LEU A 848 29.66 15.78 -30.55
CA LEU A 848 29.95 16.11 -29.15
C LEU A 848 30.18 14.83 -28.33
N LEU A 849 29.34 13.82 -28.50
CA LEU A 849 29.46 12.53 -27.81
C LEU A 849 30.72 11.78 -28.22
N SER A 850 31.12 11.86 -29.50
CA SER A 850 32.34 11.27 -30.05
C SER A 850 33.63 11.84 -29.46
N GLY A 851 33.57 13.06 -28.92
CA GLY A 851 34.71 13.77 -28.37
C GLY A 851 35.23 14.83 -29.33
N MET A 852 34.89 16.09 -29.06
CA MET A 852 35.36 17.27 -29.79
C MET A 852 36.59 17.88 -29.11
N PRO A 853 37.46 18.62 -29.84
CA PRO A 853 38.45 19.49 -29.23
C PRO A 853 37.80 20.51 -28.30
N LEU A 854 38.40 20.80 -27.13
CA LEU A 854 37.83 21.75 -26.15
C LEU A 854 37.46 23.12 -26.76
N PRO A 855 38.29 23.75 -27.63
CA PRO A 855 37.92 25.02 -28.26
C PRO A 855 36.71 24.91 -29.20
N ALA A 856 36.50 23.74 -29.82
CA ALA A 856 35.33 23.50 -30.66
C ALA A 856 34.05 23.40 -29.82
N ILE A 857 34.11 22.78 -28.64
CA ILE A 857 32.99 22.73 -27.68
C ILE A 857 32.61 24.14 -27.24
N ASN A 858 33.59 24.96 -26.83
CA ASN A 858 33.35 26.33 -26.39
C ASN A 858 32.74 27.20 -27.50
N ARG A 859 33.22 27.04 -28.74
CA ARG A 859 32.62 27.73 -29.91
C ARG A 859 31.18 27.30 -30.15
N LEU A 860 30.86 26.00 -30.05
CA LEU A 860 29.49 25.50 -30.21
C LEU A 860 28.54 26.12 -29.17
N ALA A 861 28.95 26.19 -27.91
CA ALA A 861 28.18 26.83 -26.85
C ALA A 861 27.97 28.33 -27.12
N ALA A 862 29.06 29.05 -27.41
CA ALA A 862 29.03 30.49 -27.66
C ALA A 862 28.17 30.88 -28.87
N GLN A 863 28.27 30.14 -29.98
CA GLN A 863 27.47 30.37 -31.19
C GLN A 863 25.96 30.24 -30.95
N ARG A 864 25.56 29.43 -29.96
CA ARG A 864 24.16 29.27 -29.57
C ARG A 864 23.77 30.10 -28.35
N GLY A 865 24.65 30.97 -27.85
CA GLY A 865 24.39 31.86 -26.72
C GLY A 865 24.35 31.17 -25.34
N TYR A 866 24.85 29.93 -25.24
CA TYR A 866 24.93 29.26 -23.93
C TYR A 866 26.10 29.80 -23.12
N GLY A 867 25.84 30.13 -21.85
CA GLY A 867 26.87 30.44 -20.86
C GLY A 867 27.62 29.19 -20.38
N PHE A 868 28.14 28.37 -21.30
CA PHE A 868 28.93 27.17 -21.02
C PHE A 868 30.37 27.34 -21.52
N GLN A 869 31.34 26.94 -20.70
CA GLN A 869 32.74 26.79 -21.10
C GLN A 869 33.35 25.55 -20.44
N THR A 870 34.34 24.94 -21.11
CA THR A 870 35.01 23.73 -20.64
C THR A 870 35.92 23.97 -19.43
N ASP A 871 36.43 25.18 -19.25
CA ASP A 871 37.28 25.59 -18.12
C ASP A 871 36.48 26.14 -16.93
N ALA A 872 35.16 26.31 -17.08
CA ALA A 872 34.29 26.78 -16.00
C ALA A 872 33.90 25.66 -15.00
N ALA A 873 33.84 26.01 -13.73
CA ALA A 873 33.42 25.11 -12.64
C ALA A 873 31.90 24.94 -12.52
N SER A 874 31.13 25.89 -13.09
CA SER A 874 29.67 25.95 -13.03
C SER A 874 29.02 26.13 -14.41
N TYR A 875 27.77 25.68 -14.53
CA TYR A 875 26.93 25.93 -15.69
C TYR A 875 25.50 26.30 -15.28
N PRO A 876 24.95 27.42 -15.77
CA PRO A 876 25.62 28.48 -16.52
C PRO A 876 26.73 29.17 -15.72
N MET A 877 27.68 29.78 -16.41
CA MET A 877 28.82 30.46 -15.78
C MET A 877 28.44 31.64 -14.89
N ASN A 878 27.27 32.26 -15.11
CA ASN A 878 26.81 33.37 -14.28
C ASN A 878 26.33 32.83 -12.92
N PRO A 879 27.05 33.08 -11.81
CA PRO A 879 26.73 32.49 -10.51
C PRO A 879 25.45 33.06 -9.89
N ARG A 880 24.93 34.19 -10.41
CA ARG A 880 23.65 34.76 -9.97
C ARG A 880 22.45 33.96 -10.49
N LEU A 881 22.65 33.11 -11.50
CA LEU A 881 21.62 32.22 -12.02
C LEU A 881 21.65 30.88 -11.28
N ALA A 882 20.51 30.19 -11.25
CA ALA A 882 20.44 28.82 -10.76
C ALA A 882 21.32 27.91 -11.64
N HIS A 883 22.36 27.34 -11.04
CA HIS A 883 23.45 26.68 -11.74
C HIS A 883 23.76 25.29 -11.19
N ILE A 884 24.50 24.50 -11.96
CA ILE A 884 25.07 23.22 -11.57
C ILE A 884 26.58 23.38 -11.45
N THR A 885 27.19 22.83 -10.41
CA THR A 885 28.65 22.80 -10.22
C THR A 885 29.20 21.40 -10.42
N ASN A 886 30.47 21.31 -10.83
CA ASN A 886 31.23 20.06 -10.73
C ASN A 886 31.64 19.78 -9.29
N TYR A 887 31.80 18.48 -8.96
CA TYR A 887 32.31 18.08 -7.65
C TYR A 887 33.71 18.69 -7.41
N ARG A 888 33.89 19.32 -6.23
CA ARG A 888 35.08 20.11 -5.87
C ARG A 888 35.43 21.23 -6.86
N GLU A 889 34.43 21.77 -7.56
CA GLU A 889 34.56 22.95 -8.43
C GLU A 889 35.65 22.82 -9.50
N GLN A 890 35.92 21.61 -9.98
CA GLN A 890 36.95 21.37 -10.97
C GLN A 890 36.47 21.70 -12.41
N SER A 891 37.38 22.27 -13.20
CA SER A 891 37.25 22.46 -14.65
C SER A 891 37.29 21.13 -15.43
N LEU A 892 36.65 21.09 -16.61
CA LEU A 892 36.53 19.88 -17.45
C LEU A 892 37.79 19.60 -18.27
N ASP A 893 38.54 20.64 -18.60
CA ASP A 893 39.77 20.61 -19.43
C ASP A 893 40.82 19.61 -18.94
N ARG A 894 41.02 19.51 -17.62
CA ARG A 894 41.95 18.54 -17.00
C ARG A 894 41.57 17.07 -17.20
N ARG A 895 40.36 16.81 -17.71
CA ARG A 895 39.81 15.46 -17.95
C ARG A 895 39.73 15.13 -19.44
N ALA A 896 40.17 16.05 -20.30
CA ALA A 896 40.30 15.80 -21.73
C ALA A 896 41.43 14.80 -22.00
N GLN A 897 41.25 13.99 -23.05
CA GLN A 897 42.28 13.11 -23.59
C GLN A 897 42.74 13.70 -24.91
N GLU A 898 44.03 14.00 -25.03
CA GLU A 898 44.62 14.64 -26.23
C GLU A 898 43.89 15.95 -26.62
N GLY A 899 43.46 16.72 -25.61
CA GLY A 899 42.70 17.96 -25.80
C GLY A 899 41.25 17.78 -26.29
N ARG A 900 40.73 16.54 -26.27
CA ARG A 900 39.36 16.20 -26.66
C ARG A 900 38.54 15.69 -25.48
N LEU A 901 37.25 15.99 -25.50
CA LEU A 901 36.32 15.57 -24.45
C LEU A 901 34.98 15.13 -25.05
N GLY A 902 34.57 13.90 -24.75
CA GLY A 902 33.31 13.31 -25.19
C GLY A 902 32.60 12.54 -24.08
N LEU A 903 31.60 11.74 -24.47
CA LEU A 903 30.73 11.04 -23.52
C LEU A 903 31.50 10.07 -22.61
N ALA A 904 32.49 9.36 -23.16
CA ALA A 904 33.29 8.41 -22.39
C ALA A 904 34.06 9.10 -21.25
N GLN A 905 34.73 10.23 -21.51
CA GLN A 905 35.46 10.98 -20.49
C GLN A 905 34.47 11.64 -19.50
N ALA A 906 33.36 12.18 -19.99
CA ALA A 906 32.33 12.79 -19.15
C ALA A 906 31.72 11.78 -18.15
N LEU A 907 31.51 10.52 -18.56
CA LEU A 907 31.08 9.43 -17.67
C LEU A 907 32.18 9.00 -16.71
N THR A 908 33.40 8.78 -17.20
CA THR A 908 34.58 8.34 -16.43
C THR A 908 34.82 9.22 -15.22
N TYR A 909 34.79 10.53 -15.42
CA TYR A 909 35.05 11.53 -14.40
C TYR A 909 33.79 12.17 -13.82
N SER A 910 32.60 11.70 -14.22
CA SER A 910 31.32 12.11 -13.68
C SER A 910 31.05 13.63 -13.77
N LEU A 911 31.29 14.23 -14.93
CA LEU A 911 31.29 15.69 -15.14
C LEU A 911 29.87 16.29 -15.15
N ASN A 912 29.45 17.00 -14.10
CA ASN A 912 28.08 17.52 -13.94
C ASN A 912 27.73 18.58 -14.99
N THR A 913 28.60 19.57 -15.20
CA THR A 913 28.30 20.71 -16.09
C THR A 913 28.13 20.27 -17.54
N TRP A 914 28.90 19.27 -18.00
CA TRP A 914 28.76 18.70 -19.34
C TRP A 914 27.42 17.99 -19.55
N PHE A 915 26.96 17.19 -18.58
CA PHE A 915 25.64 16.54 -18.64
C PHE A 915 24.49 17.55 -18.54
N ALA A 916 24.63 18.58 -17.71
CA ALA A 916 23.63 19.64 -17.60
C ALA A 916 23.46 20.38 -18.93
N TRP A 917 24.55 20.82 -19.56
CA TRP A 917 24.48 21.54 -20.84
C TRP A 917 24.03 20.66 -22.01
N SER A 918 24.58 19.45 -22.14
CA SER A 918 24.16 18.53 -23.21
C SER A 918 22.70 18.13 -23.09
N SER A 919 22.15 18.05 -21.87
CA SER A 919 20.72 17.81 -21.68
C SER A 919 19.86 18.94 -22.23
N GLU A 920 20.22 20.21 -21.96
CA GLU A 920 19.51 21.36 -22.55
C GLU A 920 19.60 21.38 -24.06
N LEU A 921 20.78 21.07 -24.61
CA LEU A 921 21.01 21.02 -26.04
C LEU A 921 20.11 19.98 -26.73
N SER A 922 19.85 18.85 -26.06
CA SER A 922 19.06 17.74 -26.57
C SER A 922 17.53 17.88 -26.37
N ASP A 923 17.09 18.70 -25.41
CA ASP A 923 15.67 18.83 -25.07
C ASP A 923 14.96 19.76 -26.06
N ARG A 924 14.04 19.19 -26.84
CA ARG A 924 13.34 19.93 -27.90
C ARG A 924 12.36 20.95 -27.35
N SER A 925 11.91 20.81 -26.10
CA SER A 925 11.04 21.80 -25.45
C SER A 925 11.75 23.14 -25.21
N LEU A 926 13.09 23.17 -25.31
CA LEU A 926 13.90 24.38 -25.15
C LEU A 926 14.25 25.05 -26.48
N PHE A 927 13.88 24.45 -27.61
CA PHE A 927 14.04 25.01 -28.96
C PHE A 927 15.49 25.39 -29.30
N GLY A 928 16.47 24.71 -28.70
CA GLY A 928 17.90 24.93 -28.94
C GLY A 928 18.45 26.27 -28.41
N ARG A 929 17.71 26.97 -27.55
CA ARG A 929 18.05 28.30 -27.02
C ARG A 929 18.53 28.25 -25.57
N PRO A 930 19.32 29.24 -25.12
CA PRO A 930 19.79 29.32 -23.73
C PRO A 930 18.69 29.78 -22.75
N ASP A 931 17.70 30.51 -23.24
CA ASP A 931 16.57 31.05 -22.47
C ASP A 931 15.24 30.88 -23.22
N GLY A 932 14.11 31.02 -22.52
CA GLY A 932 12.77 30.83 -23.08
C GLY A 932 12.43 29.36 -23.39
N GLY A 933 11.53 29.15 -24.36
CA GLY A 933 10.99 27.83 -24.72
C GLY A 933 9.77 27.44 -23.88
N ALA A 934 9.51 26.14 -23.78
CA ALA A 934 8.40 25.56 -23.02
C ALA A 934 8.90 24.47 -22.05
N PRO A 935 9.78 24.80 -21.08
CA PRO A 935 10.31 23.81 -20.13
C PRO A 935 9.22 23.17 -19.25
N ASP A 936 8.04 23.79 -19.15
CA ASP A 936 6.93 23.37 -18.31
C ASP A 936 5.86 22.54 -19.06
N VAL A 937 6.28 21.81 -20.09
CA VAL A 937 5.46 20.78 -20.73
C VAL A 937 5.49 19.50 -19.90
N GLN A 938 4.34 18.86 -19.75
CA GLN A 938 4.19 17.63 -18.97
C GLN A 938 3.49 16.54 -19.80
N ALA A 939 3.77 15.30 -19.46
CA ALA A 939 3.16 14.13 -20.09
C ALA A 939 1.82 13.82 -19.40
N LEU A 940 0.72 13.83 -20.15
CA LEU A 940 -0.56 13.25 -19.71
C LEU A 940 -0.66 11.78 -20.13
N ASP A 941 -0.25 11.47 -21.36
CA ASP A 941 0.07 10.11 -21.78
C ASP A 941 1.52 9.80 -21.42
N ALA A 942 1.79 8.58 -20.94
CA ALA A 942 3.12 8.20 -20.45
C ALA A 942 4.25 8.45 -21.47
N ASP A 943 3.96 8.37 -22.77
CA ASP A 943 4.92 8.51 -23.87
C ASP A 943 4.89 9.87 -24.58
N ALA A 944 4.03 10.80 -24.17
CA ALA A 944 3.82 12.08 -24.86
C ALA A 944 5.10 12.94 -24.98
N LEU A 945 6.06 12.75 -24.07
CA LEU A 945 7.32 13.48 -24.06
C LEU A 945 8.50 12.72 -24.70
N ASP A 946 8.31 11.50 -25.21
CA ASP A 946 9.44 10.70 -25.71
C ASP A 946 10.20 11.35 -26.86
N SER A 947 9.47 11.92 -27.81
CA SER A 947 10.03 12.59 -28.97
C SER A 947 10.53 14.00 -28.63
N VAL A 948 10.24 14.49 -27.42
CA VAL A 948 10.56 15.85 -26.95
C VAL A 948 11.77 15.84 -26.03
N ARG A 949 11.84 14.88 -25.10
CA ARG A 949 12.84 14.77 -24.03
C ARG A 949 13.57 13.42 -24.12
N PRO A 950 14.68 13.34 -24.87
CA PRO A 950 15.38 12.07 -25.10
C PRO A 950 15.83 11.34 -23.83
N ILE A 951 16.22 12.07 -22.78
CA ILE A 951 16.61 11.49 -21.48
C ILE A 951 15.42 10.84 -20.76
N VAL A 952 14.27 11.52 -20.73
CA VAL A 952 13.03 10.97 -20.16
C VAL A 952 12.57 9.77 -20.99
N ALA A 953 12.69 9.83 -22.32
CA ALA A 953 12.40 8.71 -23.21
C ALA A 953 13.28 7.48 -22.90
N ALA A 954 14.59 7.68 -22.69
CA ALA A 954 15.50 6.60 -22.29
C ALA A 954 15.12 6.01 -20.93
N ALA A 955 14.82 6.85 -19.93
CA ALA A 955 14.39 6.40 -18.61
C ALA A 955 13.12 5.54 -18.70
N ARG A 956 12.12 5.99 -19.46
CA ARG A 956 10.86 5.27 -19.65
C ARG A 956 11.06 3.94 -20.37
N ARG A 957 11.94 3.87 -21.38
CA ARG A 957 12.31 2.59 -22.03
C ARG A 957 12.91 1.57 -21.05
N LEU A 958 13.52 2.03 -19.96
CA LEU A 958 14.10 1.20 -18.91
C LEU A 958 13.13 0.90 -17.76
N GLY A 959 11.87 1.34 -17.83
CA GLY A 959 10.84 1.04 -16.82
C GLY A 959 10.59 2.14 -15.79
N PHE A 960 11.20 3.34 -15.93
CA PHE A 960 10.79 4.48 -15.10
C PHE A 960 9.31 4.82 -15.34
N GLU A 961 8.65 5.29 -14.29
CA GLU A 961 7.20 5.52 -14.17
C GLU A 961 6.32 4.26 -14.29
N GLN A 962 6.91 3.07 -14.44
CA GLN A 962 6.19 1.81 -14.58
C GLN A 962 6.28 0.97 -13.32
N THR A 963 5.20 0.23 -13.02
CA THR A 963 5.23 -0.80 -11.99
C THR A 963 5.94 -2.04 -12.52
N LEU A 964 7.05 -2.43 -11.90
CA LEU A 964 7.74 -3.66 -12.23
C LEU A 964 7.13 -4.83 -11.46
N ARG A 965 6.49 -5.76 -12.17
CA ARG A 965 5.99 -7.03 -11.63
C ARG A 965 7.12 -8.05 -11.63
N LEU A 966 7.28 -8.77 -10.53
CA LEU A 966 8.36 -9.75 -10.31
C LEU A 966 7.85 -11.20 -10.27
N ASP A 967 6.60 -11.43 -10.68
CA ASP A 967 5.94 -12.73 -10.64
C ASP A 967 6.33 -13.65 -11.81
N GLY A 968 7.16 -13.19 -12.74
CA GLY A 968 7.58 -13.99 -13.90
C GLY A 968 6.42 -14.34 -14.85
N GLY A 969 5.29 -13.63 -14.76
CA GLY A 969 4.06 -13.94 -15.50
C GLY A 969 3.32 -15.19 -15.01
N LEU A 970 3.60 -15.65 -13.78
CA LEU A 970 3.00 -16.86 -13.19
C LEU A 970 1.71 -16.57 -12.41
N LEU A 971 1.50 -15.34 -11.94
CA LEU A 971 0.25 -15.00 -11.26
C LEU A 971 -0.89 -14.81 -12.28
N PRO A 972 -2.13 -15.18 -11.91
CA PRO A 972 -3.29 -14.95 -12.78
C PRO A 972 -3.44 -13.48 -13.19
N ALA A 973 -3.95 -13.24 -14.40
CA ALA A 973 -4.16 -11.89 -14.93
C ALA A 973 -5.10 -11.03 -14.06
N ASP A 974 -6.03 -11.67 -13.36
CA ASP A 974 -7.00 -11.10 -12.43
C ASP A 974 -6.53 -11.14 -10.97
N PHE A 975 -5.26 -11.44 -10.71
CA PHE A 975 -4.70 -11.41 -9.36
C PHE A 975 -4.93 -10.03 -8.73
N ASN A 976 -5.48 -10.02 -7.51
CA ASN A 976 -5.81 -8.81 -6.77
C ASN A 976 -4.54 -8.13 -6.22
N TRP A 977 -3.75 -7.48 -7.07
CA TRP A 977 -2.55 -6.76 -6.66
C TRP A 977 -2.87 -5.64 -5.67
N ARG A 978 -2.17 -5.62 -4.54
CA ARG A 978 -2.28 -4.58 -3.52
C ARG A 978 -1.03 -3.71 -3.53
N THR A 979 -1.18 -2.46 -3.10
CA THR A 979 -0.04 -1.56 -2.90
C THR A 979 0.92 -2.20 -1.90
N TRP A 980 2.21 -2.21 -2.23
CA TRP A 980 3.31 -2.80 -1.46
C TRP A 980 3.40 -4.34 -1.42
N ASP A 981 2.61 -5.07 -2.21
CA ASP A 981 2.87 -6.49 -2.52
C ASP A 981 4.33 -6.71 -2.91
N ALA A 982 4.98 -7.73 -2.33
CA ALA A 982 6.42 -7.91 -2.35
C ALA A 982 6.99 -8.39 -3.70
N LEU A 983 6.17 -9.05 -4.54
CA LEU A 983 6.51 -9.35 -5.94
C LEU A 983 6.25 -8.14 -6.87
N GLN A 984 6.33 -6.92 -6.35
CA GLN A 984 6.33 -5.70 -7.15
C GLN A 984 7.36 -4.71 -6.59
N ALA A 985 8.08 -4.03 -7.48
CA ALA A 985 8.97 -2.95 -7.07
C ALA A 985 8.22 -1.60 -7.06
N THR A 986 8.63 -0.70 -6.16
CA THR A 986 8.16 0.70 -6.23
C THR A 986 8.66 1.31 -7.54
N PRO A 987 7.78 1.97 -8.33
CA PRO A 987 8.19 2.63 -9.56
C PRO A 987 9.25 3.69 -9.29
N ALA A 988 10.31 3.69 -10.08
CA ALA A 988 11.22 4.82 -10.13
C ALA A 988 10.53 6.02 -10.78
N ARG A 989 10.65 7.20 -10.17
CA ARG A 989 9.97 8.41 -10.62
C ARG A 989 10.90 9.58 -10.84
N ILE A 990 10.70 10.30 -11.93
CA ILE A 990 11.33 11.60 -12.20
C ILE A 990 10.35 12.68 -11.76
N ASP A 991 10.80 13.61 -10.93
CA ASP A 991 9.94 14.72 -10.52
C ASP A 991 9.56 15.57 -11.75
N PRO A 992 8.38 16.22 -11.75
CA PRO A 992 8.02 17.18 -12.79
C PRO A 992 9.09 18.26 -13.00
N ILE A 993 9.35 18.53 -14.28
CA ILE A 993 10.30 19.55 -14.75
C ILE A 993 9.47 20.74 -15.22
N HIS A 994 9.57 21.85 -14.49
CA HIS A 994 8.89 23.11 -14.80
C HIS A 994 9.87 24.17 -15.33
N THR A 995 11.16 24.03 -15.00
CA THR A 995 12.21 24.99 -15.31
C THR A 995 13.45 24.31 -15.90
N ARG A 996 14.30 25.11 -16.56
CA ARG A 996 15.61 24.67 -17.07
C ARG A 996 16.53 24.18 -15.96
N HIS A 997 16.52 24.84 -14.80
CA HIS A 997 17.36 24.41 -13.68
C HIS A 997 17.00 23.01 -13.20
N GLU A 998 15.70 22.71 -13.14
CA GLU A 998 15.21 21.39 -12.75
C GLU A 998 15.56 20.32 -13.80
N LEU A 999 15.53 20.66 -15.10
CA LEU A 999 16.06 19.79 -16.15
C LEU A 999 17.55 19.47 -15.93
N ARG A 1000 18.37 20.49 -15.62
CA ARG A 1000 19.81 20.31 -15.34
C ARG A 1000 20.04 19.42 -14.12
N GLN A 1001 19.23 19.57 -13.06
CA GLN A 1001 19.28 18.73 -11.86
C GLN A 1001 18.90 17.27 -12.18
N MET A 1002 17.82 17.07 -12.95
CA MET A 1002 17.38 15.76 -13.42
C MET A 1002 18.48 15.06 -14.22
N ALA A 1003 19.12 15.77 -15.15
CA ALA A 1003 20.17 15.20 -16.00
C ALA A 1003 21.38 14.63 -15.25
N ILE A 1004 21.61 15.07 -14.00
CA ILE A 1004 22.68 14.56 -13.12
C ILE A 1004 22.17 13.62 -12.02
N GLY A 1005 20.90 13.24 -12.05
CA GLY A 1005 20.28 12.27 -11.14
C GLY A 1005 19.78 12.83 -9.82
N LEU A 1006 19.48 14.13 -9.78
CA LEU A 1006 18.74 14.78 -8.71
C LEU A 1006 17.26 14.89 -9.11
N ARG A 1007 16.36 15.20 -8.18
CA ARG A 1007 14.91 15.33 -8.44
C ARG A 1007 14.26 14.05 -9.01
N MET A 1008 14.56 12.92 -8.39
CA MET A 1008 13.98 11.63 -8.73
C MET A 1008 14.17 10.63 -7.59
N GLN A 1009 13.43 9.52 -7.64
CA GLN A 1009 13.50 8.43 -6.68
C GLN A 1009 13.62 7.11 -7.43
N VAL A 1010 14.56 6.25 -7.03
CA VAL A 1010 14.81 4.98 -7.69
C VAL A 1010 15.04 3.87 -6.67
N THR A 1011 14.89 2.62 -7.12
CA THR A 1011 15.29 1.43 -6.37
C THR A 1011 16.65 0.92 -6.87
N PRO A 1012 17.42 0.19 -6.04
CA PRO A 1012 18.57 -0.58 -6.50
C PRO A 1012 18.25 -1.51 -7.66
N LEU A 1013 17.08 -2.17 -7.65
CA LEU A 1013 16.63 -2.96 -8.80
C LEU A 1013 16.59 -2.13 -10.09
N GLN A 1014 15.97 -0.95 -10.07
CA GLN A 1014 15.88 -0.09 -11.25
C GLN A 1014 17.26 0.31 -11.78
N MET A 1015 18.19 0.66 -10.89
CA MET A 1015 19.54 1.05 -11.30
C MET A 1015 20.38 -0.14 -11.78
N ALA A 1016 20.15 -1.35 -11.25
CA ALA A 1016 20.76 -2.56 -11.77
C ALA A 1016 20.21 -2.91 -13.16
N LEU A 1017 18.92 -2.72 -13.41
CA LEU A 1017 18.31 -2.89 -14.74
C LEU A 1017 18.86 -1.90 -15.77
N ALA A 1018 19.14 -0.66 -15.39
CA ALA A 1018 19.80 0.30 -16.27
C ALA A 1018 21.20 -0.18 -16.70
N SER A 1019 21.99 -0.69 -15.75
CA SER A 1019 23.31 -1.28 -16.05
C SER A 1019 23.21 -2.58 -16.86
N ALA A 1020 22.23 -3.43 -16.54
CA ALA A 1020 21.94 -4.65 -17.29
C ALA A 1020 21.61 -4.33 -18.75
N ALA A 1021 20.81 -3.28 -18.98
CA ALA A 1021 20.42 -2.87 -20.32
C ALA A 1021 21.61 -2.38 -21.15
N VAL A 1022 22.53 -1.62 -20.55
CA VAL A 1022 23.77 -1.20 -21.21
C VAL A 1022 24.68 -2.40 -21.49
N GLY A 1023 24.87 -3.30 -20.52
CA GLY A 1023 25.70 -4.50 -20.68
C GLY A 1023 25.17 -5.41 -21.80
N GLN A 1024 23.89 -5.78 -21.73
CA GLN A 1024 23.21 -6.70 -22.64
C GLN A 1024 22.83 -6.07 -23.98
N GLY A 1025 22.68 -4.74 -24.04
CA GLY A 1025 22.13 -4.03 -25.20
C GLY A 1025 20.63 -4.22 -25.42
N ARG A 1026 19.91 -4.70 -24.39
CA ARG A 1026 18.48 -5.03 -24.43
C ARG A 1026 17.80 -4.62 -23.13
N VAL A 1027 16.51 -4.29 -23.16
CA VAL A 1027 15.74 -4.01 -21.94
C VAL A 1027 15.47 -5.31 -21.20
N VAL A 1028 16.15 -5.52 -20.07
CA VAL A 1028 15.99 -6.71 -19.23
C VAL A 1028 14.73 -6.59 -18.38
N ALA A 1029 13.91 -7.65 -18.36
CA ALA A 1029 12.72 -7.72 -17.52
C ALA A 1029 13.03 -8.56 -16.27
N PRO A 1030 12.93 -8.00 -15.04
CA PRO A 1030 13.26 -8.72 -13.83
C PRO A 1030 12.18 -9.74 -13.45
N ARG A 1031 12.58 -10.82 -12.77
CA ARG A 1031 11.66 -11.75 -12.11
C ARG A 1031 12.24 -12.25 -10.79
N MET A 1032 11.34 -12.58 -9.86
CA MET A 1032 11.65 -13.14 -8.55
C MET A 1032 10.96 -14.49 -8.34
N LEU A 1033 9.76 -14.68 -8.88
CA LEU A 1033 9.06 -15.97 -8.87
C LEU A 1033 9.55 -16.80 -10.07
N LEU A 1034 10.24 -17.91 -9.79
CA LEU A 1034 10.84 -18.79 -10.80
C LEU A 1034 9.88 -19.92 -11.21
N SER A 1035 9.15 -20.49 -10.26
CA SER A 1035 8.09 -21.46 -10.55
C SER A 1035 6.95 -21.40 -9.52
N LEU A 1036 5.77 -21.84 -9.94
CA LEU A 1036 4.55 -21.89 -9.14
C LEU A 1036 3.76 -23.14 -9.50
N ASP A 1037 3.51 -24.03 -8.53
CA ASP A 1037 2.78 -25.30 -8.66
C ASP A 1037 3.23 -26.14 -9.89
N GLY A 1038 4.55 -26.20 -10.11
CA GLY A 1038 5.17 -26.94 -11.21
C GLY A 1038 5.24 -26.18 -12.54
N ALA A 1039 4.59 -25.01 -12.68
CA ALA A 1039 4.74 -24.14 -13.84
C ALA A 1039 5.99 -23.25 -13.69
N SER A 1040 6.86 -23.22 -14.71
CA SER A 1040 8.06 -22.38 -14.72
C SER A 1040 7.79 -21.02 -15.36
N ALA A 1041 8.40 -19.97 -14.82
CA ALA A 1041 8.36 -18.64 -15.42
C ALA A 1041 9.04 -18.65 -16.80
N GLY A 1042 8.41 -18.01 -17.78
CA GLY A 1042 9.05 -17.75 -19.08
C GLY A 1042 10.21 -16.76 -18.93
N VAL A 1043 11.24 -16.88 -19.77
CA VAL A 1043 12.24 -15.81 -19.93
C VAL A 1043 11.64 -14.77 -20.89
N PRO A 1044 11.36 -13.53 -20.44
CA PRO A 1044 10.70 -12.56 -21.29
C PRO A 1044 11.58 -12.19 -22.50
N THR A 1045 10.95 -11.97 -23.66
CA THR A 1045 11.67 -11.44 -24.82
C THR A 1045 12.10 -10.00 -24.55
N ALA A 1046 13.38 -9.78 -24.29
CA ALA A 1046 13.95 -8.46 -24.03
C ALA A 1046 14.08 -7.67 -25.35
N PRO A 1047 13.43 -6.52 -25.56
CA PRO A 1047 13.61 -5.73 -26.79
C PRO A 1047 15.02 -5.11 -26.87
N PRO A 1048 15.64 -5.01 -28.05
CA PRO A 1048 16.93 -4.33 -28.20
C PRO A 1048 16.81 -2.84 -27.86
N LEU A 1049 17.86 -2.25 -27.29
CA LEU A 1049 17.88 -0.81 -27.02
C LEU A 1049 17.87 0.02 -28.30
N GLY A 1050 18.52 -0.49 -29.36
CA GLY A 1050 18.62 0.20 -30.66
C GLY A 1050 19.41 1.51 -30.58
N ILE A 1051 20.38 1.60 -29.68
CA ILE A 1051 21.21 2.79 -29.40
C ILE A 1051 22.68 2.36 -29.41
N ARG A 1052 23.59 3.29 -29.76
CA ARG A 1052 25.04 3.08 -29.69
C ARG A 1052 25.49 2.97 -28.22
N LEU A 1053 26.28 1.95 -27.87
CA LEU A 1053 26.64 1.64 -26.47
C LEU A 1053 28.15 1.65 -26.18
N ASP A 1054 29.01 1.58 -27.20
CA ASP A 1054 30.47 1.52 -27.03
C ASP A 1054 31.02 2.70 -26.23
N ARG A 1055 30.54 3.93 -26.48
CA ARG A 1055 30.96 5.13 -25.73
C ARG A 1055 30.55 5.08 -24.25
N ILE A 1056 29.34 4.56 -23.97
CA ILE A 1056 28.83 4.38 -22.60
C ILE A 1056 29.63 3.29 -21.87
N LYS A 1057 29.85 2.15 -22.52
CA LYS A 1057 30.66 1.03 -22.01
C LYS A 1057 32.09 1.49 -21.71
N ALA A 1058 32.72 2.24 -22.62
CA ALA A 1058 34.05 2.82 -22.41
C ALA A 1058 34.07 3.76 -21.19
N GLY A 1059 33.07 4.62 -21.05
CA GLY A 1059 32.96 5.52 -19.89
C GLY A 1059 32.80 4.76 -18.56
N MET A 1060 31.90 3.77 -18.51
CA MET A 1060 31.68 2.95 -17.31
C MET A 1060 32.89 2.06 -16.97
N LYS A 1061 33.67 1.64 -17.96
CA LYS A 1061 34.96 0.97 -17.75
C LYS A 1061 35.97 1.92 -17.12
N GLY A 1062 36.07 3.13 -17.68
CA GLY A 1062 36.95 4.19 -17.17
C GLY A 1062 36.69 4.52 -15.70
N VAL A 1063 35.42 4.52 -15.25
CA VAL A 1063 35.07 4.74 -13.83
C VAL A 1063 35.75 3.74 -12.90
N VAL A 1064 35.78 2.46 -13.29
CA VAL A 1064 36.33 1.36 -12.48
C VAL A 1064 37.85 1.30 -12.59
N ASP A 1065 38.43 1.64 -13.74
CA ASP A 1065 39.86 1.50 -13.96
C ASP A 1065 40.67 2.69 -13.43
N VAL A 1066 40.20 3.91 -13.67
CA VAL A 1066 40.93 5.16 -13.38
C VAL A 1066 40.08 6.27 -12.76
N GLY A 1067 38.75 6.15 -12.83
CA GLY A 1067 37.81 7.17 -12.43
C GLY A 1067 37.31 7.03 -10.99
N THR A 1068 36.07 7.46 -10.76
CA THR A 1068 35.51 7.65 -9.42
C THR A 1068 35.30 6.36 -8.62
N GLY A 1069 35.32 5.19 -9.25
CA GLY A 1069 35.20 3.88 -8.58
C GLY A 1069 36.54 3.17 -8.36
N ALA A 1070 37.63 3.66 -8.96
CA ALA A 1070 38.90 2.93 -9.03
C ALA A 1070 39.49 2.58 -7.65
N GLY A 1071 39.30 3.45 -6.65
CA GLY A 1071 39.75 3.20 -5.28
C GLY A 1071 39.20 1.92 -4.66
N ALA A 1072 37.95 1.56 -4.96
CA ALA A 1072 37.29 0.37 -4.41
C ALA A 1072 37.73 -0.93 -5.09
N PHE A 1073 38.12 -0.89 -6.37
CA PHE A 1073 38.37 -2.09 -7.18
C PHE A 1073 39.84 -2.34 -7.53
N ARG A 1074 40.77 -1.44 -7.15
CA ARG A 1074 42.20 -1.57 -7.48
C ARG A 1074 42.96 -2.67 -6.74
N GLY A 1075 42.36 -3.30 -5.72
CA GLY A 1075 43.02 -4.32 -4.90
C GLY A 1075 43.40 -5.58 -5.69
N ALA A 1076 44.47 -6.26 -5.29
CA ALA A 1076 44.98 -7.44 -6.00
C ALA A 1076 43.95 -8.59 -6.07
N SER A 1077 43.15 -8.79 -5.01
CA SER A 1077 42.09 -9.81 -4.98
C SER A 1077 40.98 -9.58 -6.02
N LEU A 1078 40.85 -8.35 -6.52
CA LEU A 1078 39.86 -7.96 -7.51
C LEU A 1078 40.47 -7.83 -8.91
N ALA A 1079 41.76 -8.10 -9.12
CA ALA A 1079 42.41 -7.86 -10.41
C ALA A 1079 41.75 -8.60 -11.58
N ALA A 1080 41.42 -9.88 -11.40
CA ALA A 1080 40.73 -10.69 -12.41
C ALA A 1080 39.28 -10.22 -12.63
N VAL A 1081 38.56 -9.91 -11.55
CA VAL A 1081 37.18 -9.40 -11.60
C VAL A 1081 37.13 -8.03 -12.30
N ARG A 1082 38.09 -7.15 -11.99
CA ARG A 1082 38.17 -5.78 -12.51
C ARG A 1082 38.24 -5.75 -14.03
N ALA A 1083 38.88 -6.74 -14.67
CA ALA A 1083 38.98 -6.82 -16.12
C ALA A 1083 37.59 -6.84 -16.79
N GLY A 1084 36.64 -7.58 -16.24
CA GLY A 1084 35.26 -7.68 -16.73
C GLY A 1084 34.24 -6.77 -16.03
N LEU A 1085 34.66 -5.91 -15.11
CA LEU A 1085 33.78 -5.03 -14.33
C LEU A 1085 33.62 -3.66 -14.99
N TYR A 1086 32.38 -3.22 -15.11
CA TYR A 1086 31.96 -1.91 -15.59
C TYR A 1086 31.03 -1.27 -14.56
N GLY A 1087 31.14 0.03 -14.32
CA GLY A 1087 30.28 0.65 -13.33
C GLY A 1087 30.22 2.17 -13.35
N LYS A 1088 29.37 2.71 -12.48
CA LYS A 1088 29.20 4.12 -12.24
C LYS A 1088 28.94 4.36 -10.75
N THR A 1089 29.63 5.34 -10.17
CA THR A 1089 29.33 5.83 -8.82
C THR A 1089 28.36 7.02 -8.86
N GLY A 1090 27.61 7.22 -7.77
CA GLY A 1090 26.71 8.35 -7.58
C GLY A 1090 26.78 8.90 -6.17
N THR A 1091 26.57 10.21 -6.06
CA THR A 1091 26.44 10.93 -4.80
C THR A 1091 25.32 11.94 -5.00
N ALA A 1092 24.27 11.87 -4.20
CA ALA A 1092 23.15 12.80 -4.16
C ALA A 1092 23.12 13.49 -2.79
N PRO A 1093 23.36 14.80 -2.70
CA PRO A 1093 23.28 15.52 -1.42
C PRO A 1093 21.89 15.36 -0.79
N SER A 1094 21.84 15.08 0.51
CA SER A 1094 20.60 14.88 1.27
C SER A 1094 20.55 15.63 2.61
N GLY A 1095 21.59 16.39 2.94
CA GLY A 1095 21.71 17.28 4.09
C GLY A 1095 22.95 18.17 3.94
N GLU A 1096 23.33 18.95 4.96
CA GLU A 1096 24.51 19.82 4.91
C GLU A 1096 25.80 19.01 4.68
N ASP A 1097 26.02 17.96 5.49
CA ASP A 1097 27.22 17.11 5.42
C ASP A 1097 26.90 15.64 5.08
N THR A 1098 25.69 15.36 4.59
CA THR A 1098 25.27 13.98 4.27
C THR A 1098 24.76 13.84 2.85
N ALA A 1099 25.00 12.67 2.28
CA ALA A 1099 24.56 12.29 0.96
C ALA A 1099 24.00 10.87 0.93
N THR A 1100 23.20 10.60 -0.09
CA THR A 1100 22.89 9.25 -0.52
C THR A 1100 23.89 8.85 -1.60
N VAL A 1101 24.57 7.74 -1.39
CA VAL A 1101 25.69 7.29 -2.21
C VAL A 1101 25.37 5.97 -2.89
N TRP A 1102 25.82 5.84 -4.13
CA TRP A 1102 25.42 4.75 -5.02
C TRP A 1102 26.61 4.17 -5.79
N PHE A 1103 26.49 2.89 -6.12
CA PHE A 1103 27.24 2.25 -7.19
C PHE A 1103 26.30 1.38 -8.01
N THR A 1104 26.42 1.43 -9.34
CA THR A 1104 25.72 0.51 -10.25
C THR A 1104 26.67 0.03 -11.33
N GLY A 1105 26.51 -1.19 -11.81
CA GLY A 1105 27.40 -1.77 -12.81
C GLY A 1105 27.01 -3.16 -13.26
N TRP A 1106 27.84 -3.75 -14.12
CA TRP A 1106 27.73 -5.15 -14.50
C TRP A 1106 29.11 -5.82 -14.58
N LEU A 1107 29.09 -7.14 -14.53
CA LEU A 1107 30.24 -8.00 -14.61
C LEU A 1107 30.10 -8.96 -15.79
N GLU A 1108 31.08 -8.97 -16.69
CA GLU A 1108 31.09 -9.85 -17.86
C GLU A 1108 31.21 -11.34 -17.46
N PRO A 1109 30.67 -12.28 -18.27
CA PRO A 1109 30.81 -13.71 -18.05
C PRO A 1109 32.26 -14.15 -17.83
N GLY A 1110 32.46 -15.17 -16.99
CA GLY A 1110 33.79 -15.73 -16.70
C GLY A 1110 34.68 -14.88 -15.79
N SER A 1111 34.21 -13.71 -15.32
CA SER A 1111 34.98 -12.88 -14.38
C SER A 1111 35.03 -13.47 -12.97
N LEU A 1112 34.00 -14.23 -12.59
CA LEU A 1112 33.96 -15.03 -11.38
C LEU A 1112 33.99 -16.53 -11.71
N PRO A 1113 34.50 -17.38 -10.80
CA PRO A 1113 34.50 -18.82 -11.01
C PRO A 1113 33.07 -19.36 -11.18
N GLY A 1114 32.83 -20.14 -12.23
CA GLY A 1114 31.51 -20.74 -12.51
C GLY A 1114 30.44 -19.76 -13.02
N GLN A 1115 30.73 -18.46 -13.10
CA GLN A 1115 29.81 -17.45 -13.62
C GLN A 1115 29.69 -17.58 -15.15
N ARG A 1116 28.54 -18.06 -15.62
CA ARG A 1116 28.26 -18.26 -17.06
C ARG A 1116 27.63 -17.05 -17.75
N HIS A 1117 26.86 -16.25 -17.00
CA HIS A 1117 26.08 -15.14 -17.52
C HIS A 1117 26.58 -13.82 -16.94
N ARG A 1118 26.24 -12.72 -17.61
CA ARG A 1118 26.52 -11.38 -17.12
C ARG A 1118 25.66 -11.11 -15.88
N LEU A 1119 26.29 -10.52 -14.87
CA LEU A 1119 25.62 -10.12 -13.63
C LEU A 1119 25.54 -8.60 -13.57
N ALA A 1120 24.35 -8.04 -13.39
CA ALA A 1120 24.20 -6.62 -13.08
C ALA A 1120 23.93 -6.42 -11.59
N MET A 1121 24.42 -5.31 -11.06
CA MET A 1121 24.37 -5.02 -9.63
C MET A 1121 24.23 -3.54 -9.35
N ALA A 1122 23.54 -3.21 -8.26
CA ALA A 1122 23.51 -1.86 -7.73
C ALA A 1122 23.39 -1.90 -6.21
N ALA A 1123 24.06 -0.96 -5.55
CA ALA A 1123 24.01 -0.76 -4.11
C ALA A 1123 23.85 0.73 -3.79
N PHE A 1124 23.14 1.02 -2.70
CA PHE A 1124 23.08 2.37 -2.15
C PHE A 1124 23.17 2.40 -0.63
N VAL A 1125 23.57 3.55 -0.12
CA VAL A 1125 23.61 3.87 1.31
C VAL A 1125 23.14 5.31 1.50
N SER A 1126 22.14 5.51 2.35
CA SER A 1126 21.69 6.86 2.75
C SER A 1126 22.53 7.40 3.91
N HIS A 1127 22.45 8.71 4.17
CA HIS A 1127 23.12 9.37 5.31
C HIS A 1127 24.62 9.07 5.39
N SER A 1128 25.30 9.08 4.24
CA SER A 1128 26.75 8.91 4.15
C SER A 1128 27.45 10.26 4.22
N ASP A 1129 28.58 10.28 4.92
CA ASP A 1129 29.57 11.37 5.01
C ASP A 1129 30.66 11.28 3.93
N ALA A 1130 30.46 10.45 2.90
CA ALA A 1130 31.48 10.04 1.95
C ALA A 1130 30.90 10.01 0.52
N THR A 1131 31.72 9.63 -0.46
CA THR A 1131 31.26 9.49 -1.86
C THR A 1131 30.81 8.07 -2.22
N GLY A 1132 30.10 7.92 -3.34
CA GLY A 1132 29.78 6.60 -3.91
C GLY A 1132 30.98 5.68 -4.14
N GLY A 1133 32.16 6.23 -4.46
CA GLY A 1133 33.39 5.46 -4.62
C GLY A 1133 34.02 4.97 -3.31
N GLU A 1134 33.73 5.65 -2.19
CA GLU A 1134 34.34 5.40 -0.88
C GLU A 1134 33.40 4.67 0.10
N HIS A 1135 32.15 4.44 -0.30
CA HIS A 1135 31.17 3.79 0.56
C HIS A 1135 30.28 2.77 -0.15
N ALA A 1136 29.58 3.15 -1.23
CA ALA A 1136 28.71 2.22 -1.94
C ALA A 1136 29.49 1.20 -2.80
N ALA A 1137 30.52 1.64 -3.54
CA ALA A 1137 31.34 0.74 -4.34
C ALA A 1137 32.09 -0.33 -3.50
N PRO A 1138 32.63 -0.02 -2.30
CA PRO A 1138 33.17 -1.02 -1.38
C PRO A 1138 32.21 -2.16 -1.00
N VAL A 1139 30.90 -1.93 -0.94
CA VAL A 1139 29.90 -2.99 -0.68
C VAL A 1139 29.99 -4.07 -1.78
N ILE A 1140 29.95 -3.64 -3.04
CA ILE A 1140 30.06 -4.54 -4.19
C ILE A 1140 31.46 -5.17 -4.27
N ALA A 1141 32.51 -4.39 -4.04
CA ALA A 1141 33.89 -4.88 -4.05
C ALA A 1141 34.11 -6.02 -3.04
N ALA A 1142 33.56 -5.90 -1.83
CA ALA A 1142 33.65 -6.93 -0.79
C ALA A 1142 32.96 -8.25 -1.19
N ILE A 1143 31.77 -8.17 -1.81
CA ILE A 1143 31.05 -9.36 -2.30
C ILE A 1143 31.85 -10.03 -3.42
N LEU A 1144 32.24 -9.24 -4.44
CA LEU A 1144 32.97 -9.77 -5.60
C LEU A 1144 34.32 -10.38 -5.21
N SER A 1145 35.04 -9.76 -4.26
CA SER A 1145 36.31 -10.30 -3.76
C SER A 1145 36.10 -11.61 -3.00
N THR A 1146 35.00 -11.74 -2.26
CA THR A 1146 34.68 -12.99 -1.54
C THR A 1146 34.34 -14.11 -2.53
N LEU A 1147 33.51 -13.82 -3.54
CA LEU A 1147 33.14 -14.79 -4.58
C LEU A 1147 34.34 -15.23 -5.44
N ALA A 1148 35.27 -14.31 -5.72
CA ALA A 1148 36.48 -14.63 -6.48
C ALA A 1148 37.41 -15.63 -5.73
N ALA A 1149 37.40 -15.62 -4.39
CA ALA A 1149 38.27 -16.46 -3.56
C ALA A 1149 37.75 -17.90 -3.33
N GLN A 1150 36.43 -18.14 -3.44
CA GLN A 1150 35.78 -19.40 -3.01
C GLN A 1150 36.27 -20.68 -3.71
N ASN A 1151 36.91 -20.60 -4.89
CA ASN A 1151 37.46 -21.77 -5.58
C ASN A 1151 38.95 -22.05 -5.30
N GLY A 1152 39.67 -21.15 -4.63
CA GLY A 1152 41.07 -21.39 -4.23
C GLY A 1152 41.19 -22.48 -3.16
N GLU A 1153 40.24 -22.54 -2.23
CA GLU A 1153 40.24 -23.49 -1.11
C GLU A 1153 39.72 -24.88 -1.48
N GLN A 1154 38.81 -25.01 -2.46
CA GLN A 1154 38.31 -26.31 -2.94
C GLN A 1154 39.30 -27.03 -3.89
N LYS A 1155 40.28 -26.32 -4.47
CA LYS A 1155 41.39 -26.96 -5.20
C LYS A 1155 42.52 -27.46 -4.28
N GLY A 1156 42.47 -27.12 -2.99
CA GLY A 1156 43.46 -27.51 -1.98
C GLY A 1156 42.95 -28.53 -0.95
N LYS A 1157 41.78 -29.14 -1.17
CA LYS A 1157 41.25 -30.24 -0.36
C LYS A 1157 41.05 -31.50 -1.18
#